data_AF-A0A2P4XZI4-F1
#
_entry.id   AF-A0A2P4XZI4-F1
#
_cell.length_a   1.000
_cell.length_b   1.000
_cell.length_c   1.000
_cell.angle_alpha   90.00
_cell.angle_beta   90.00
_cell.angle_gamma   90.00
#
_symmetry.space_group_name_H-M   'P 1'
#
loop_
_entity.id
_entity.type
_entity.pdbx_description
1 polymer ?
#
loop_
_entity_poly.entity_id
_entity_poly.type
_entity_poly.pdbx_seq_one_letter_code
_entity_poly.pdbx_strand_id
1 'polypeptide(L)'
;MEGTQTLSARTLLGLPWAFKPVFSLIVHCFPLPTCSRQRFIMQLGWAVTAAALITIFFRDQPTPYFQDRKMIGTPLSELSVQQMNKINLDAPSHGAYYIMLMSMASMGYVLADVAADELIRDVAIRHFGASGSPRDNDEVLQPVLTKYQVVSVLSCFLFMGIGMSGWDYGGDFDITLEYTQVMLLMGLVALVPAVLLGFTVSETTRDRRSLRQAFREVWSLVHDCGLNRVLLCRFVGGVLAGVSATAVNPIAFYYAGVEPLNDTVVSFVAISMVLWALSWVDKKGWNVNYRIVIVVGTIITLILDLCTTMFTIWDIVRSQWFWIGLPVMEAIPSVLDYTISTVVLTELSDPSAHATMSSLVTSVSFVAGSVGLSLSKYVDAQFDVTNQDIMTDTTHGRDHIMVTFFIAYVMQLMSLLWLFALPKHASEAQELKLRSGTSTIRGVGLLLLLGASLPFVVTMHALSVYEPTSCLPFSGTQTLSARTLLGLPWAAKPILSLFIHCFPLPSGLRLRFTMILGWAVTAIALIAIFFQDQPVPYFQDRTMIGIPLSEISTQHMSEVNLDAPSHGAYYVMLMSVASMGYVLADVAADELIREVATRYFGVSESPHDQDPVFQPVMTKYRVVATLGSFLFMGFGMSGWDYGGDFDFTLEYTQVMLLVGLVSLLPATLLGFTVCESARERRSLRRSLSEIWAFVLNSGLNHVLFCRFVGGVCAGVSATAVNPIAFYYAGVQPLNDTVVSFVAIAVVLWTLNWVDKKDWNVDYRAVIVVGTVVALVLDLGATMFTIWDVVRSQWFWIGLPVMEAIPSALDYTIFTFVLTEVADPSGHATVSGLVTSVSFLASSLGLAVSKYVDAQFHVTNQDIMTDTTDVREDIMVTFFIAYGMQLSSLLWLLALPKNTQESQAKKNSSSTSTARAVGFLALLGLSLPFTVVVHALSVYEPTTCLSVAGGRGC
;
A
#
# COMPACT_ATOMS: atom_id res chain seq x y z
N MET A 1 5.79 25.42 -2.03
CA MET A 1 5.73 24.60 -0.80
C MET A 1 6.33 25.36 0.35
N GLU A 2 5.75 25.25 1.53
CA GLU A 2 6.31 25.81 2.76
C GLU A 2 7.49 24.99 3.30
N GLY A 3 8.25 25.58 4.24
CA GLY A 3 9.35 24.90 4.93
C GLY A 3 8.90 23.58 5.59
N THR A 4 7.71 23.57 6.18
CA THR A 4 7.04 22.38 6.74
C THR A 4 6.81 21.29 5.68
N GLN A 5 6.32 21.63 4.49
CA GLN A 5 6.06 20.70 3.39
C GLN A 5 7.37 20.14 2.80
N THR A 6 8.38 20.98 2.54
CA THR A 6 9.67 20.50 2.00
C THR A 6 10.43 19.58 2.97
N LEU A 7 10.33 19.86 4.27
CA LEU A 7 10.86 19.02 5.36
C LEU A 7 10.08 17.70 5.49
N SER A 8 8.78 17.70 5.17
CA SER A 8 7.97 16.48 5.04
C SER A 8 8.42 15.62 3.86
N ALA A 9 8.59 16.24 2.69
CA ALA A 9 9.04 15.58 1.47
C ALA A 9 10.37 14.84 1.69
N ARG A 10 11.38 15.54 2.23
CA ARG A 10 12.68 14.97 2.60
C ARG A 10 12.54 13.77 3.54
N THR A 11 11.58 13.82 4.47
CA THR A 11 11.33 12.73 5.41
C THR A 11 10.70 11.52 4.73
N LEU A 12 9.64 11.70 3.94
CA LEU A 12 8.94 10.62 3.23
C LEU A 12 9.88 9.89 2.25
N LEU A 13 10.75 10.62 1.54
CA LEU A 13 11.75 10.04 0.63
C LEU A 13 12.80 9.18 1.35
N GLY A 14 13.16 9.55 2.59
CA GLY A 14 14.07 8.78 3.45
C GLY A 14 13.40 7.61 4.20
N LEU A 15 12.08 7.68 4.41
CA LEU A 15 11.32 6.74 5.24
C LEU A 15 11.41 5.26 4.79
N PRO A 16 11.53 4.91 3.49
CA PRO A 16 11.84 3.55 3.05
C PRO A 16 13.02 2.86 3.75
N TRP A 17 14.06 3.61 4.14
CA TRP A 17 15.19 3.04 4.88
C TRP A 17 14.81 2.55 6.29
N ALA A 18 13.71 3.04 6.85
CA ALA A 18 13.12 2.49 8.08
C ALA A 18 12.69 1.02 7.92
N PHE A 19 12.34 0.59 6.70
CA PHE A 19 11.85 -0.75 6.39
C PHE A 19 12.97 -1.76 6.06
N LYS A 20 14.26 -1.36 6.09
CA LYS A 20 15.40 -2.25 5.78
C LYS A 20 15.38 -3.60 6.56
N PRO A 21 14.97 -3.70 7.85
CA PRO A 21 14.78 -4.98 8.55
C PRO A 21 13.62 -5.82 7.99
N VAL A 22 12.51 -5.20 7.61
CA VAL A 22 11.32 -5.87 7.06
C VAL A 22 11.63 -6.45 5.68
N PHE A 23 12.34 -5.69 4.85
CA PHE A 23 12.87 -6.17 3.57
C PHE A 23 13.89 -7.30 3.76
N SER A 24 14.74 -7.23 4.78
CA SER A 24 15.66 -8.34 5.11
C SER A 24 14.90 -9.62 5.49
N LEU A 25 13.81 -9.51 6.27
CA LEU A 25 12.93 -10.64 6.58
C LEU A 25 12.23 -11.20 5.34
N ILE A 26 11.82 -10.36 4.39
CA ILE A 26 11.26 -10.80 3.10
C ILE A 26 12.33 -11.53 2.27
N VAL A 27 13.51 -10.94 2.09
CA VAL A 27 14.65 -11.55 1.37
C VAL A 27 15.05 -12.89 1.96
N HIS A 28 15.05 -13.04 3.30
CA HIS A 28 15.48 -14.28 3.96
C HIS A 28 14.40 -15.35 4.13
N CYS A 29 13.13 -14.98 4.25
CA CYS A 29 12.09 -15.88 4.75
C CYS A 29 10.82 -16.00 3.87
N PHE A 30 10.63 -15.18 2.84
CA PHE A 30 9.46 -15.28 1.94
C PHE A 30 9.55 -16.52 1.02
N PRO A 31 8.43 -17.21 0.71
CA PRO A 31 8.45 -18.46 -0.07
C PRO A 31 8.52 -18.19 -1.59
N LEU A 32 9.67 -17.68 -2.04
CA LEU A 32 10.03 -17.59 -3.46
C LEU A 32 10.84 -18.82 -3.90
N PRO A 33 10.94 -19.12 -5.21
CA PRO A 33 11.76 -20.23 -5.71
C PRO A 33 13.20 -20.15 -5.22
N THR A 34 13.73 -21.26 -4.69
CA THR A 34 15.01 -21.31 -3.97
C THR A 34 16.24 -21.00 -4.81
N CYS A 35 16.11 -20.95 -6.14
CA CYS A 35 17.20 -20.76 -7.10
C CYS A 35 17.25 -19.34 -7.73
N SER A 36 16.40 -18.41 -7.30
CA SER A 36 16.31 -17.06 -7.91
C SER A 36 15.70 -16.00 -7.00
N ARG A 37 15.73 -16.20 -5.67
CA ARG A 37 15.00 -15.41 -4.68
C ARG A 37 15.51 -13.98 -4.54
N GLN A 38 16.82 -13.80 -4.40
CA GLN A 38 17.43 -12.47 -4.27
C GLN A 38 17.31 -11.71 -5.59
N ARG A 39 17.56 -12.41 -6.70
CA ARG A 39 17.40 -11.87 -8.05
C ARG A 39 15.97 -11.39 -8.30
N PHE A 40 14.97 -12.19 -7.94
CA PHE A 40 13.55 -11.83 -8.04
C PHE A 40 13.22 -10.56 -7.25
N ILE A 41 13.67 -10.45 -5.99
CA ILE A 41 13.35 -9.29 -5.14
C ILE A 41 14.07 -8.03 -5.66
N MET A 42 15.32 -8.17 -6.13
CA MET A 42 16.06 -7.07 -6.76
C MET A 42 15.39 -6.60 -8.07
N GLN A 43 14.90 -7.52 -8.91
CA GLN A 43 14.12 -7.19 -10.11
C GLN A 43 12.78 -6.52 -9.75
N LEU A 44 12.08 -6.99 -8.71
CA LEU A 44 10.84 -6.39 -8.21
C LEU A 44 11.06 -4.96 -7.71
N GLY A 45 12.10 -4.73 -6.90
CA GLY A 45 12.44 -3.40 -6.39
C GLY A 45 12.73 -2.40 -7.51
N TRP A 46 13.62 -2.76 -8.44
CA TRP A 46 13.92 -1.93 -9.61
C TRP A 46 12.72 -1.70 -10.52
N ALA A 47 11.82 -2.68 -10.67
CA ALA A 47 10.58 -2.52 -11.45
C ALA A 47 9.58 -1.56 -10.78
N VAL A 48 9.44 -1.59 -9.45
CA VAL A 48 8.64 -0.61 -8.69
C VAL A 48 9.23 0.79 -8.84
N THR A 49 10.56 0.93 -8.75
CA THR A 49 11.27 2.19 -9.00
C THR A 49 11.03 2.71 -10.41
N ALA A 50 11.21 1.87 -11.43
CA ALA A 50 10.97 2.25 -12.83
C ALA A 50 9.52 2.66 -13.08
N ALA A 51 8.54 1.89 -12.58
CA ALA A 51 7.12 2.18 -12.77
C ALA A 51 6.71 3.50 -12.13
N ALA A 52 7.10 3.76 -10.87
CA ALA A 52 6.74 4.99 -10.17
C ALA A 52 7.35 6.24 -10.82
N LEU A 53 8.62 6.18 -11.25
CA LEU A 53 9.28 7.30 -11.95
C LEU A 53 8.73 7.52 -13.37
N ILE A 54 8.35 6.46 -14.09
CA ILE A 54 7.71 6.58 -15.42
C ILE A 54 6.27 7.12 -15.29
N THR A 55 5.55 6.79 -14.21
CA THR A 55 4.21 7.35 -13.95
C THR A 55 4.26 8.87 -13.72
N ILE A 56 5.34 9.39 -13.13
CA ILE A 56 5.55 10.85 -13.01
C ILE A 56 5.65 11.52 -14.39
N PHE A 57 6.35 10.93 -15.36
CA PHE A 57 6.47 11.51 -16.72
C PHE A 57 5.12 11.66 -17.43
N PHE A 58 4.17 10.77 -17.15
CA PHE A 58 2.83 10.79 -17.76
C PHE A 58 1.86 11.80 -17.13
N ARG A 59 2.31 12.67 -16.22
CA ARG A 59 1.51 13.79 -15.69
C ARG A 59 2.07 15.12 -16.17
N ASP A 60 1.22 15.89 -16.85
CA ASP A 60 1.51 17.28 -17.22
C ASP A 60 2.01 18.08 -16.02
N GLN A 61 3.11 18.81 -16.21
CA GLN A 61 3.75 19.60 -15.16
C GLN A 61 2.89 20.85 -14.89
N PRO A 62 2.44 21.10 -13.64
CA PRO A 62 1.65 22.29 -13.31
C PRO A 62 2.47 23.57 -13.51
N THR A 63 1.78 24.68 -13.80
CA THR A 63 2.47 25.98 -14.00
C THR A 63 3.21 26.41 -12.72
N PRO A 64 4.41 27.00 -12.83
CA PRO A 64 5.22 27.36 -11.67
C PRO A 64 4.56 28.46 -10.84
N TYR A 65 4.81 28.44 -9.52
CA TYR A 65 4.26 29.41 -8.56
C TYR A 65 4.55 30.87 -8.97
N PHE A 66 5.77 31.14 -9.46
CA PHE A 66 6.15 32.43 -10.04
C PHE A 66 6.27 32.31 -11.57
N GLN A 67 5.38 32.95 -12.34
CA GLN A 67 5.43 32.98 -13.81
C GLN A 67 6.37 34.05 -14.39
N ASP A 68 6.91 34.96 -13.56
CA ASP A 68 7.92 35.96 -13.95
C ASP A 68 9.02 35.98 -12.89
N ARG A 69 10.28 35.81 -13.34
CA ARG A 69 11.47 35.82 -12.50
C ARG A 69 11.55 37.04 -11.56
N LYS A 70 11.03 38.19 -11.98
CA LYS A 70 11.08 39.46 -11.21
C LYS A 70 10.16 39.49 -10.00
N MET A 71 9.33 38.46 -9.80
CA MET A 71 8.44 38.30 -8.65
C MET A 71 9.01 37.32 -7.61
N ILE A 72 10.12 36.64 -7.91
CA ILE A 72 10.75 35.70 -6.97
C ILE A 72 11.36 36.49 -5.82
N GLY A 73 10.92 36.19 -4.60
CA GLY A 73 11.39 36.85 -3.37
C GLY A 73 10.69 38.16 -3.00
N THR A 74 9.79 38.69 -3.85
CA THR A 74 8.94 39.83 -3.47
C THR A 74 7.70 39.35 -2.71
N PRO A 75 7.38 39.90 -1.51
CA PRO A 75 6.18 39.52 -0.76
C PRO A 75 4.88 39.73 -1.55
N LEU A 76 3.88 38.88 -1.30
CA LEU A 76 2.54 39.01 -1.90
C LEU A 76 1.90 40.38 -1.61
N SER A 77 2.19 40.98 -0.45
CA SER A 77 1.74 42.32 -0.06
C SER A 77 2.30 43.47 -0.90
N GLU A 78 3.39 43.25 -1.64
CA GLU A 78 4.07 44.26 -2.46
C GLU A 78 3.80 44.12 -3.97
N LEU A 79 3.17 43.01 -4.38
CA LEU A 79 2.80 42.78 -5.78
C LEU A 79 1.63 43.67 -6.22
N SER A 80 1.73 44.26 -7.42
CA SER A 80 0.56 44.89 -8.04
C SER A 80 -0.48 43.84 -8.46
N VAL A 81 -1.75 44.26 -8.61
CA VAL A 81 -2.86 43.37 -9.01
C VAL A 81 -2.58 42.60 -10.32
N GLN A 82 -1.84 43.21 -11.26
CA GLN A 82 -1.44 42.55 -12.51
C GLN A 82 -0.32 41.51 -12.36
N GLN A 83 0.46 41.58 -11.27
CA GLN A 83 1.46 40.59 -10.89
C GLN A 83 0.84 39.47 -10.03
N MET A 84 -0.07 39.84 -9.11
CA MET A 84 -0.82 38.88 -8.30
C MET A 84 -1.56 37.86 -9.16
N ASN A 85 -2.22 38.32 -10.23
CA ASN A 85 -2.92 37.45 -11.20
C ASN A 85 -1.97 36.56 -12.06
N LYS A 86 -0.65 36.57 -11.80
CA LYS A 86 0.36 35.68 -12.40
C LYS A 86 1.04 34.76 -11.38
N ILE A 87 0.60 34.76 -10.13
CA ILE A 87 1.04 33.80 -9.11
C ILE A 87 0.15 32.57 -9.20
N ASN A 88 0.72 31.39 -9.41
CA ASN A 88 -0.05 30.15 -9.30
C ASN A 88 -0.08 29.70 -7.84
N LEU A 89 -1.13 30.10 -7.12
CA LEU A 89 -1.34 29.73 -5.72
C LEU A 89 -1.58 28.22 -5.52
N ASP A 90 -2.01 27.49 -6.55
CA ASP A 90 -2.28 26.05 -6.50
C ASP A 90 -1.03 25.19 -6.77
N ALA A 91 0.08 25.79 -7.22
CA ALA A 91 1.34 25.07 -7.44
C ALA A 91 1.85 24.23 -6.24
N PRO A 92 1.64 24.60 -4.96
CA PRO A 92 2.07 23.79 -3.82
C PRO A 92 1.31 22.47 -3.65
N SER A 93 0.00 22.42 -3.91
CA SER A 93 -0.84 21.24 -3.65
C SER A 93 -0.52 20.08 -4.61
N HIS A 94 -0.34 20.38 -5.89
CA HIS A 94 0.08 19.41 -6.91
C HIS A 94 1.43 18.74 -6.60
N GLY A 95 2.33 19.44 -5.91
CA GLY A 95 3.68 18.94 -5.59
C GLY A 95 3.68 17.63 -4.78
N ALA A 96 2.58 17.38 -4.08
CA ALA A 96 2.35 16.24 -3.22
C ALA A 96 2.27 14.88 -3.98
N TYR A 97 1.83 14.89 -5.25
CA TYR A 97 1.85 13.73 -6.15
C TYR A 97 3.27 13.17 -6.35
N TYR A 98 4.18 14.07 -6.72
CA TYR A 98 5.55 13.75 -7.06
C TYR A 98 6.32 13.23 -5.84
N ILE A 99 6.06 13.78 -4.65
CA ILE A 99 6.59 13.27 -3.38
C ILE A 99 6.17 11.81 -3.16
N MET A 100 4.90 11.47 -3.36
CA MET A 100 4.39 10.13 -3.08
C MET A 100 4.95 9.09 -4.06
N LEU A 101 4.97 9.40 -5.37
CA LEU A 101 5.58 8.51 -6.36
C LEU A 101 7.10 8.39 -6.21
N MET A 102 7.83 9.46 -5.90
CA MET A 102 9.25 9.36 -5.55
C MET A 102 9.48 8.56 -4.26
N SER A 103 8.58 8.62 -3.28
CA SER A 103 8.65 7.81 -2.05
C SER A 103 8.40 6.33 -2.34
N MET A 104 7.47 6.01 -3.26
CA MET A 104 7.31 4.64 -3.79
C MET A 104 8.53 4.18 -4.60
N ALA A 105 9.16 5.07 -5.37
CA ALA A 105 10.38 4.76 -6.11
C ALA A 105 11.56 4.45 -5.17
N SER A 106 11.70 5.23 -4.10
CA SER A 106 12.64 5.00 -2.99
C SER A 106 12.33 3.67 -2.27
N MET A 107 11.05 3.33 -2.08
CA MET A 107 10.62 2.03 -1.52
C MET A 107 11.05 0.84 -2.38
N GLY A 108 10.92 0.95 -3.71
CA GLY A 108 11.43 -0.04 -4.67
C GLY A 108 12.96 -0.14 -4.63
N TYR A 109 13.65 1.01 -4.56
CA TYR A 109 15.10 1.07 -4.55
C TYR A 109 15.69 0.44 -3.27
N VAL A 110 15.17 0.76 -2.08
CA VAL A 110 15.64 0.16 -0.83
C VAL A 110 15.34 -1.34 -0.77
N LEU A 111 14.23 -1.81 -1.37
CA LEU A 111 13.98 -3.25 -1.50
C LEU A 111 15.02 -3.95 -2.40
N ALA A 112 15.46 -3.30 -3.47
CA ALA A 112 16.52 -3.81 -4.34
C ALA A 112 17.91 -3.76 -3.67
N ASP A 113 18.20 -2.71 -2.91
CA ASP A 113 19.42 -2.52 -2.11
C ASP A 113 19.61 -3.66 -1.09
N VAL A 114 18.58 -4.02 -0.31
CA VAL A 114 18.65 -5.16 0.63
C VAL A 114 18.93 -6.48 -0.08
N ALA A 115 18.33 -6.70 -1.25
CA ALA A 115 18.57 -7.90 -2.05
C ALA A 115 19.99 -7.95 -2.62
N ALA A 116 20.55 -6.78 -2.98
CA ALA A 116 21.92 -6.61 -3.46
C ALA A 116 22.96 -6.82 -2.33
N ASP A 117 22.79 -6.21 -1.16
CA ASP A 117 23.64 -6.40 0.03
C ASP A 117 23.84 -7.90 0.37
N GLU A 118 22.74 -8.65 0.34
CA GLU A 118 22.71 -10.09 0.63
C GLU A 118 23.33 -10.95 -0.48
N LEU A 119 23.50 -10.41 -1.70
CA LEU A 119 24.14 -11.06 -2.84
C LEU A 119 25.64 -10.73 -2.87
N ILE A 120 25.99 -9.48 -2.64
CA ILE A 120 27.36 -8.97 -2.44
C ILE A 120 28.08 -9.79 -1.37
N ARG A 121 27.46 -9.97 -0.20
CA ARG A 121 28.03 -10.76 0.91
C ARG A 121 28.28 -12.22 0.53
N ASP A 122 27.41 -12.78 -0.31
CA ASP A 122 27.49 -14.17 -0.77
C ASP A 122 28.61 -14.36 -1.82
N VAL A 123 28.78 -13.39 -2.73
CA VAL A 123 29.90 -13.35 -3.67
C VAL A 123 31.23 -13.26 -2.92
N ALA A 124 31.34 -12.38 -1.92
CA ALA A 124 32.55 -12.20 -1.11
C ALA A 124 32.98 -13.51 -0.41
N ILE A 125 32.09 -14.13 0.36
CA ILE A 125 32.36 -15.37 1.11
C ILE A 125 32.82 -16.50 0.18
N ARG A 126 32.22 -16.64 -1.01
CA ARG A 126 32.43 -17.82 -1.87
C ARG A 126 33.50 -17.67 -2.95
N HIS A 127 33.61 -16.51 -3.57
CA HIS A 127 34.54 -16.28 -4.69
C HIS A 127 35.86 -15.69 -4.22
N PHE A 128 35.84 -14.85 -3.18
CA PHE A 128 37.03 -14.24 -2.60
C PHE A 128 37.53 -14.97 -1.35
N GLY A 129 36.80 -15.98 -0.88
CA GLY A 129 37.22 -16.83 0.24
C GLY A 129 37.25 -16.11 1.59
N ALA A 130 36.58 -14.96 1.70
CA ALA A 130 36.38 -14.26 2.96
C ALA A 130 35.76 -15.24 3.96
N SER A 131 36.37 -15.39 5.14
CA SER A 131 35.79 -16.22 6.19
C SER A 131 34.48 -15.57 6.67
N GLY A 132 33.66 -16.28 7.46
CA GLY A 132 32.38 -15.76 7.96
C GLY A 132 32.47 -14.55 8.92
N SER A 133 33.66 -13.94 9.04
CA SER A 133 33.98 -12.68 9.70
C SER A 133 33.51 -11.48 8.86
N PRO A 134 32.85 -10.46 9.45
CA PRO A 134 32.51 -9.23 8.72
C PRO A 134 33.74 -8.49 8.19
N ARG A 135 34.86 -8.51 8.93
CA ARG A 135 36.08 -7.76 8.59
C ARG A 135 36.68 -8.19 7.25
N ASP A 136 36.64 -9.48 6.94
CA ASP A 136 37.17 -10.05 5.70
C ASP A 136 36.42 -9.50 4.46
N ASN A 137 35.12 -9.22 4.59
CA ASN A 137 34.32 -8.60 3.53
C ASN A 137 34.58 -7.10 3.40
N ASP A 138 34.73 -6.41 4.53
CA ASP A 138 35.02 -4.99 4.61
C ASP A 138 36.43 -4.65 4.09
N GLU A 139 37.38 -5.57 4.19
CA GLU A 139 38.72 -5.41 3.62
C GLU A 139 38.79 -5.67 2.10
N VAL A 140 37.95 -6.55 1.54
CA VAL A 140 38.11 -7.05 0.16
C VAL A 140 37.11 -6.45 -0.84
N LEU A 141 35.80 -6.55 -0.58
CA LEU A 141 34.77 -6.26 -1.60
C LEU A 141 34.03 -4.94 -1.35
N GLN A 142 33.79 -4.60 -0.08
CA GLN A 142 33.05 -3.38 0.29
C GLN A 142 33.72 -2.09 -0.23
N PRO A 143 35.06 -1.88 -0.13
CA PRO A 143 35.69 -0.64 -0.59
C PRO A 143 35.62 -0.46 -2.11
N VAL A 144 35.60 -1.57 -2.86
CA VAL A 144 35.44 -1.57 -4.31
C VAL A 144 34.02 -1.15 -4.69
N LEU A 145 33.01 -1.68 -3.99
CA LEU A 145 31.61 -1.32 -4.19
C LEU A 145 31.32 0.14 -3.82
N THR A 146 31.83 0.61 -2.67
CA THR A 146 31.74 2.02 -2.28
C THR A 146 32.34 2.93 -3.35
N LYS A 147 33.49 2.57 -3.93
CA LYS A 147 34.07 3.33 -5.05
C LYS A 147 33.14 3.39 -6.28
N TYR A 148 32.43 2.33 -6.62
CA TYR A 148 31.46 2.35 -7.73
C TYR A 148 30.19 3.14 -7.40
N GLN A 149 29.64 2.97 -6.19
CA GLN A 149 28.52 3.78 -5.68
C GLN A 149 28.85 5.27 -5.76
N VAL A 150 30.04 5.65 -5.32
CA VAL A 150 30.58 7.02 -5.42
C VAL A 150 30.63 7.51 -6.86
N VAL A 151 31.22 6.77 -7.79
CA VAL A 151 31.30 7.22 -9.20
C VAL A 151 29.90 7.40 -9.79
N SER A 152 28.94 6.55 -9.41
CA SER A 152 27.52 6.72 -9.79
C SER A 152 26.92 7.99 -9.18
N VAL A 153 27.10 8.22 -7.87
CA VAL A 153 26.58 9.41 -7.17
C VAL A 153 27.18 10.70 -7.72
N LEU A 154 28.49 10.76 -7.95
CA LEU A 154 29.16 11.91 -8.56
C LEU A 154 28.67 12.16 -10.00
N SER A 155 28.40 11.09 -10.76
CA SER A 155 27.77 11.21 -12.09
C SER A 155 26.33 11.73 -12.01
N CYS A 156 25.56 11.32 -11.00
CA CYS A 156 24.23 11.85 -10.74
C CYS A 156 24.27 13.33 -10.35
N PHE A 157 25.20 13.78 -9.49
CA PHE A 157 25.35 15.20 -9.16
C PHE A 157 25.74 16.05 -10.37
N LEU A 158 26.63 15.56 -11.25
CA LEU A 158 26.97 16.25 -12.49
C LEU A 158 25.78 16.29 -13.47
N PHE A 159 25.01 15.20 -13.58
CA PHE A 159 23.80 15.16 -14.39
C PHE A 159 22.72 16.14 -13.88
N MET A 160 22.45 16.15 -12.57
CA MET A 160 21.45 17.04 -11.95
C MET A 160 21.90 18.50 -12.03
N GLY A 161 23.17 18.80 -11.74
CA GLY A 161 23.72 20.16 -11.81
C GLY A 161 23.71 20.74 -13.22
N ILE A 162 23.94 19.93 -14.27
CA ILE A 162 23.87 20.39 -15.67
C ILE A 162 22.42 20.37 -16.19
N GLY A 163 21.59 19.42 -15.74
CA GLY A 163 20.25 19.18 -16.27
C GLY A 163 19.10 19.89 -15.54
N MET A 164 19.30 20.40 -14.33
CA MET A 164 18.26 21.01 -13.49
C MET A 164 18.73 22.30 -12.79
N SER A 165 19.55 23.10 -13.48
CA SER A 165 20.02 24.43 -13.00
C SER A 165 19.51 25.59 -13.87
N GLY A 166 18.47 25.37 -14.67
CA GLY A 166 17.79 26.44 -15.39
C GLY A 166 16.81 27.23 -14.52
N TRP A 167 16.15 28.19 -15.17
CA TRP A 167 15.25 29.14 -14.50
C TRP A 167 14.13 28.48 -13.70
N ASP A 168 13.51 27.42 -14.23
CA ASP A 168 12.39 26.70 -13.57
C ASP A 168 12.75 26.09 -12.21
N TYR A 169 14.05 25.93 -11.93
CA TYR A 169 14.59 25.41 -10.66
C TYR A 169 15.25 26.50 -9.80
N GLY A 170 15.21 27.76 -10.24
CA GLY A 170 15.84 28.89 -9.55
C GLY A 170 17.32 29.13 -9.91
N GLY A 171 17.81 28.58 -11.03
CA GLY A 171 19.16 28.84 -11.55
C GLY A 171 19.20 29.75 -12.77
N ASP A 172 20.42 30.02 -13.27
CA ASP A 172 20.73 31.01 -14.31
C ASP A 172 21.00 30.42 -15.71
N PHE A 173 20.78 29.12 -15.92
CA PHE A 173 21.10 28.46 -17.20
C PHE A 173 19.94 28.48 -18.21
N ASP A 174 20.24 28.84 -19.46
CA ASP A 174 19.30 28.74 -20.59
C ASP A 174 18.99 27.29 -21.01
N ILE A 175 19.76 26.31 -20.53
CA ILE A 175 19.62 24.89 -20.83
C ILE A 175 19.20 24.15 -19.56
N THR A 176 18.04 23.50 -19.60
CA THR A 176 17.53 22.65 -18.52
C THR A 176 16.61 21.57 -19.08
N LEU A 177 16.44 20.48 -18.33
CA LEU A 177 15.47 19.43 -18.59
C LEU A 177 14.20 19.67 -17.76
N GLU A 178 13.05 19.35 -18.33
CA GLU A 178 11.78 19.32 -17.57
C GLU A 178 11.83 18.21 -16.51
N TYR A 179 11.11 18.40 -15.41
CA TYR A 179 11.17 17.47 -14.27
C TYR A 179 10.65 16.08 -14.67
N THR A 180 9.58 16.05 -15.48
CA THR A 180 9.03 14.85 -16.12
C THR A 180 10.08 14.10 -16.95
N GLN A 181 10.87 14.81 -17.78
CA GLN A 181 11.92 14.22 -18.61
C GLN A 181 13.03 13.57 -17.79
N VAL A 182 13.43 14.20 -16.68
CA VAL A 182 14.41 13.62 -15.74
C VAL A 182 13.87 12.36 -15.08
N MET A 183 12.61 12.37 -14.65
CA MET A 183 11.95 11.20 -14.05
C MET A 183 11.80 10.05 -15.07
N LEU A 184 11.49 10.34 -16.34
CA LEU A 184 11.52 9.36 -17.42
C LEU A 184 12.91 8.73 -17.59
N LEU A 185 13.97 9.56 -17.67
CA LEU A 185 15.33 9.08 -17.85
C LEU A 185 15.76 8.18 -16.69
N MET A 186 15.50 8.58 -15.44
CA MET A 186 15.82 7.79 -14.25
C MET A 186 14.98 6.51 -14.16
N GLY A 187 13.71 6.55 -14.57
CA GLY A 187 12.84 5.37 -14.67
C GLY A 187 13.31 4.36 -15.73
N LEU A 188 13.79 4.85 -16.89
CA LEU A 188 14.42 4.01 -17.93
C LEU A 188 15.75 3.43 -17.45
N VAL A 189 16.58 4.20 -16.73
CA VAL A 189 17.81 3.70 -16.10
C VAL A 189 17.49 2.64 -15.04
N ALA A 190 16.42 2.78 -14.25
CA ALA A 190 15.95 1.76 -13.30
C ALA A 190 15.39 0.50 -13.99
N LEU A 191 14.88 0.61 -15.22
CA LEU A 191 14.42 -0.54 -16.01
C LEU A 191 15.59 -1.42 -16.50
N VAL A 192 16.77 -0.83 -16.75
CA VAL A 192 17.98 -1.56 -17.21
C VAL A 192 18.38 -2.70 -16.26
N PRO A 193 18.59 -2.52 -14.94
CA PRO A 193 18.88 -3.63 -14.04
C PRO A 193 17.69 -4.60 -13.92
N ALA A 194 16.44 -4.11 -13.88
CA ALA A 194 15.25 -4.98 -13.81
C ALA A 194 15.21 -6.01 -14.97
N VAL A 195 15.63 -5.61 -16.17
CA VAL A 195 15.77 -6.50 -17.34
C VAL A 195 17.08 -7.30 -17.31
N LEU A 196 18.24 -6.67 -17.15
CA LEU A 196 19.55 -7.33 -17.29
C LEU A 196 19.83 -8.38 -16.21
N LEU A 197 19.38 -8.14 -14.97
CA LEU A 197 19.44 -9.15 -13.89
C LEU A 197 18.71 -10.44 -14.28
N GLY A 198 17.75 -10.38 -15.21
CA GLY A 198 17.07 -11.53 -15.81
C GLY A 198 18.01 -12.52 -16.53
N PHE A 199 19.18 -12.05 -16.99
CA PHE A 199 20.06 -12.82 -17.88
C PHE A 199 21.49 -12.98 -17.34
N THR A 200 22.01 -12.02 -16.58
CA THR A 200 23.44 -11.97 -16.20
C THR A 200 23.77 -12.59 -14.84
N VAL A 201 22.81 -12.63 -13.91
CA VAL A 201 23.04 -13.11 -12.54
C VAL A 201 22.52 -14.54 -12.39
N SER A 202 23.42 -15.47 -12.07
CA SER A 202 23.11 -16.79 -11.53
C SER A 202 23.12 -16.75 -9.99
N GLU A 203 22.00 -17.14 -9.39
CA GLU A 203 21.87 -17.34 -7.94
C GLU A 203 21.94 -18.84 -7.67
N THR A 204 22.61 -19.25 -6.59
CA THR A 204 22.61 -20.66 -6.18
C THR A 204 21.44 -20.98 -5.28
N THR A 205 20.94 -22.22 -5.34
CA THR A 205 19.97 -22.76 -4.39
C THR A 205 20.34 -22.47 -2.93
N ARG A 206 19.52 -21.66 -2.24
CA ARG A 206 19.63 -21.39 -0.80
C ARG A 206 18.43 -21.96 -0.05
N ASP A 207 18.67 -22.59 1.08
CA ASP A 207 17.61 -23.02 2.00
C ASP A 207 16.91 -21.82 2.65
N ARG A 208 15.61 -21.97 2.87
CA ARG A 208 14.75 -20.93 3.44
C ARG A 208 15.02 -20.79 4.95
N ARG A 209 15.53 -19.63 5.41
CA ARG A 209 15.51 -19.30 6.84
C ARG A 209 14.07 -19.30 7.35
N SER A 210 13.83 -19.95 8.49
CA SER A 210 12.51 -19.96 9.12
C SER A 210 12.16 -18.58 9.66
N LEU A 211 10.95 -18.07 9.40
CA LEU A 211 10.43 -16.85 10.06
C LEU A 211 10.57 -16.92 11.59
N ARG A 212 10.29 -18.10 12.18
CA ARG A 212 10.43 -18.33 13.64
C ARG A 212 11.89 -18.32 14.10
N GLN A 213 12.86 -18.46 13.21
CA GLN A 213 14.29 -18.31 13.53
C GLN A 213 14.72 -16.84 13.38
N ALA A 214 14.36 -16.18 12.28
CA ALA A 214 14.67 -14.77 12.07
C ALA A 214 14.01 -13.84 13.11
N PHE A 215 12.77 -14.11 13.53
CA PHE A 215 12.17 -13.39 14.67
C PHE A 215 12.84 -13.70 16.00
N ARG A 216 13.41 -14.90 16.21
CA ARG A 216 14.23 -15.20 17.40
C ARG A 216 15.58 -14.49 17.37
N GLU A 217 16.17 -14.32 16.19
CA GLU A 217 17.41 -13.58 15.95
C GLU A 217 17.22 -12.08 16.24
N VAL A 218 16.20 -11.44 15.65
CA VAL A 218 15.78 -10.06 15.96
C VAL A 218 15.47 -9.90 17.46
N TRP A 219 14.70 -10.82 18.04
CA TRP A 219 14.41 -10.80 19.48
C TRP A 219 15.67 -10.94 20.34
N SER A 220 16.65 -11.76 19.93
CA SER A 220 17.90 -11.93 20.68
C SER A 220 18.79 -10.68 20.68
N LEU A 221 18.79 -9.92 19.58
CA LEU A 221 19.45 -8.62 19.50
C LEU A 221 18.73 -7.58 20.39
N VAL A 222 17.40 -7.54 20.33
CA VAL A 222 16.60 -6.52 21.03
C VAL A 222 16.43 -6.81 22.53
N HIS A 223 16.52 -8.07 22.97
CA HIS A 223 16.45 -8.44 24.38
C HIS A 223 17.77 -8.27 25.16
N ASP A 224 18.91 -8.12 24.47
CA ASP A 224 20.21 -7.94 25.12
C ASP A 224 20.36 -6.53 25.70
N CYS A 225 20.80 -6.40 26.96
CA CYS A 225 20.88 -5.10 27.62
C CYS A 225 21.98 -4.17 27.09
N GLY A 226 23.01 -4.68 26.42
CA GLY A 226 24.05 -3.87 25.78
C GLY A 226 23.55 -3.29 24.46
N LEU A 227 23.09 -4.17 23.56
CA LEU A 227 22.52 -3.81 22.26
C LEU A 227 21.29 -2.90 22.41
N ASN A 228 20.34 -3.25 23.28
CA ASN A 228 19.15 -2.45 23.55
C ASN A 228 19.49 -1.04 24.06
N ARG A 229 20.51 -0.91 24.94
CA ARG A 229 20.97 0.38 25.44
C ARG A 229 21.57 1.25 24.32
N VAL A 230 22.33 0.67 23.41
CA VAL A 230 22.93 1.39 22.27
C VAL A 230 21.86 1.76 21.23
N LEU A 231 20.90 0.88 20.96
CA LEU A 231 19.75 1.18 20.09
C LEU A 231 18.88 2.31 20.67
N LEU A 232 18.56 2.27 21.98
CA LEU A 232 17.79 3.33 22.65
C LEU A 232 18.57 4.65 22.69
N CYS A 233 19.89 4.60 22.93
CA CYS A 233 20.78 5.76 22.84
C CYS A 233 20.73 6.39 21.44
N ARG A 234 20.84 5.58 20.38
CA ARG A 234 20.79 6.07 19.00
C ARG A 234 19.40 6.54 18.58
N PHE A 235 18.33 5.96 19.14
CA PHE A 235 16.98 6.47 18.96
C PHE A 235 16.80 7.85 19.60
N VAL A 236 16.95 7.97 20.92
CA VAL A 236 16.66 9.25 21.61
C VAL A 236 17.67 10.34 21.25
N GLY A 237 18.95 9.97 21.09
CA GLY A 237 19.96 10.88 20.54
C GLY A 237 19.64 11.32 19.11
N GLY A 238 19.20 10.41 18.25
CA GLY A 238 18.79 10.72 16.87
C GLY A 238 17.53 11.56 16.76
N VAL A 239 16.57 11.44 17.69
CA VAL A 239 15.41 12.34 17.78
C VAL A 239 15.85 13.77 18.11
N LEU A 240 16.73 13.93 19.09
CA LEU A 240 17.21 15.25 19.53
C LEU A 240 18.17 15.90 18.52
N ALA A 241 19.06 15.11 17.91
CA ALA A 241 19.97 15.56 16.85
C ALA A 241 19.24 15.79 15.51
N GLY A 242 18.09 15.15 15.30
CA GLY A 242 17.24 15.32 14.13
C GLY A 242 16.28 16.52 14.20
N VAL A 243 16.34 17.34 15.26
CA VAL A 243 15.60 18.62 15.31
C VAL A 243 16.33 19.65 14.45
N SER A 244 15.60 20.34 13.59
CA SER A 244 16.07 21.38 12.68
C SER A 244 15.04 22.52 12.62
N ALA A 245 15.26 23.53 11.79
CA ALA A 245 14.29 24.61 11.57
C ALA A 245 13.67 24.48 10.17
N THR A 246 12.36 24.67 10.05
CA THR A 246 11.62 24.67 8.77
C THR A 246 12.10 25.79 7.83
N ALA A 247 12.62 26.88 8.39
CA ALA A 247 13.16 28.03 7.67
C ALA A 247 14.51 27.79 6.97
N VAL A 248 15.19 26.64 7.18
CA VAL A 248 16.50 26.33 6.56
C VAL A 248 16.49 26.48 5.03
N ASN A 249 15.55 25.82 4.33
CA ASN A 249 15.50 25.88 2.86
C ASN A 249 15.07 27.29 2.36
N PRO A 250 14.03 27.94 2.94
CA PRO A 250 13.69 29.32 2.59
C PRO A 250 14.82 30.34 2.82
N ILE A 251 15.61 30.27 3.90
CA ILE A 251 16.74 31.20 4.12
C ILE A 251 17.85 30.99 3.08
N ALA A 252 18.18 29.73 2.77
CA ALA A 252 19.15 29.41 1.73
C ALA A 252 18.78 30.06 0.39
N PHE A 253 17.49 30.02 0.05
CA PHE A 253 16.97 30.58 -1.20
C PHE A 253 16.81 32.12 -1.14
N TYR A 254 16.05 32.67 -0.20
CA TYR A 254 15.68 34.08 -0.18
C TYR A 254 16.72 35.02 0.45
N TYR A 255 17.47 34.60 1.47
CA TYR A 255 18.49 35.45 2.11
C TYR A 255 19.90 35.19 1.58
N ALA A 256 20.29 33.93 1.43
CA ALA A 256 21.64 33.59 0.96
C ALA A 256 21.77 33.61 -0.58
N GLY A 257 20.65 33.49 -1.32
CA GLY A 257 20.64 33.50 -2.79
C GLY A 257 21.33 32.28 -3.40
N VAL A 258 21.11 31.10 -2.82
CA VAL A 258 21.77 29.85 -3.24
C VAL A 258 21.21 29.33 -4.56
N GLU A 259 22.08 29.27 -5.58
CA GLU A 259 21.78 28.69 -6.89
C GLU A 259 21.87 27.14 -6.85
N PRO A 260 20.99 26.40 -7.55
CA PRO A 260 21.02 24.93 -7.60
C PRO A 260 22.34 24.33 -8.10
N LEU A 261 23.02 24.99 -9.05
CA LEU A 261 24.32 24.54 -9.53
C LEU A 261 25.38 24.63 -8.43
N ASN A 262 25.42 25.72 -7.67
CA ASN A 262 26.44 25.94 -6.66
C ASN A 262 26.22 25.00 -5.45
N ASP A 263 24.97 24.76 -5.07
CA ASP A 263 24.62 23.74 -4.06
C ASP A 263 24.99 22.31 -4.49
N THR A 264 24.69 21.92 -5.73
CA THR A 264 25.04 20.57 -6.24
C THR A 264 26.55 20.39 -6.42
N VAL A 265 27.28 21.42 -6.86
CA VAL A 265 28.76 21.42 -6.92
C VAL A 265 29.39 21.34 -5.54
N VAL A 266 28.84 22.04 -4.54
CA VAL A 266 29.38 22.00 -3.18
C VAL A 266 29.01 20.70 -2.45
N SER A 267 27.83 20.13 -2.74
CA SER A 267 27.47 18.76 -2.33
C SER A 267 28.44 17.70 -2.91
N PHE A 268 28.84 17.83 -4.18
CA PHE A 268 29.89 17.00 -4.79
C PHE A 268 31.24 17.11 -4.05
N VAL A 269 31.62 18.33 -3.62
CA VAL A 269 32.85 18.56 -2.84
C VAL A 269 32.74 17.96 -1.44
N ALA A 270 31.61 18.14 -0.76
CA ALA A 270 31.33 17.55 0.55
C ALA A 270 31.47 16.01 0.51
N ILE A 271 30.84 15.36 -0.47
CA ILE A 271 30.93 13.90 -0.66
C ILE A 271 32.36 13.46 -1.03
N SER A 272 33.09 14.25 -1.82
CA SER A 272 34.51 13.97 -2.08
C SER A 272 35.36 14.03 -0.80
N MET A 273 35.04 14.94 0.12
CA MET A 273 35.70 15.08 1.42
C MET A 273 35.34 13.96 2.40
N VAL A 274 34.06 13.53 2.42
CA VAL A 274 33.57 12.34 3.15
C VAL A 274 34.45 11.13 2.86
N LEU A 275 34.72 10.88 1.58
CA LEU A 275 35.43 9.67 1.11
C LEU A 275 36.93 9.74 1.38
N TRP A 276 37.51 10.93 1.26
CA TRP A 276 38.88 11.17 1.70
C TRP A 276 39.02 10.86 3.19
N ALA A 277 38.10 11.36 4.03
CA ALA A 277 38.08 11.11 5.47
C ALA A 277 37.93 9.63 5.81
N LEU A 278 36.95 8.92 5.23
CA LEU A 278 36.78 7.45 5.38
C LEU A 278 38.08 6.71 5.03
N SER A 279 38.62 6.94 3.83
CA SER A 279 39.84 6.27 3.33
C SER A 279 41.12 6.59 4.12
N TRP A 280 41.07 7.60 5.00
CA TRP A 280 42.13 8.00 5.90
C TRP A 280 41.94 7.47 7.33
N VAL A 281 40.68 7.29 7.78
CA VAL A 281 40.32 6.60 9.03
C VAL A 281 40.70 5.12 8.93
N ASP A 282 40.26 4.44 7.87
CA ASP A 282 40.49 2.99 7.66
C ASP A 282 41.99 2.64 7.72
N LYS A 283 42.82 3.41 6.98
CA LYS A 283 44.27 3.20 6.90
C LYS A 283 45.04 3.43 8.20
N LYS A 284 44.41 3.96 9.25
CA LYS A 284 45.09 4.40 10.47
C LYS A 284 44.78 3.61 11.74
N GLY A 285 43.80 2.69 11.73
CA GLY A 285 43.47 1.86 12.90
C GLY A 285 43.03 2.68 14.12
N TRP A 286 41.84 3.28 14.04
CA TRP A 286 41.37 4.32 14.97
C TRP A 286 41.03 3.83 16.40
N ASN A 287 42.05 3.74 17.26
CA ASN A 287 41.87 3.59 18.71
C ASN A 287 41.77 4.95 19.44
N VAL A 288 40.74 5.72 19.11
CA VAL A 288 40.43 7.02 19.73
C VAL A 288 39.24 6.90 20.69
N ASN A 289 39.00 7.91 21.54
CA ASN A 289 37.81 7.96 22.39
C ASN A 289 36.62 8.52 21.57
N TYR A 290 35.72 7.62 21.15
CA TYR A 290 34.57 7.91 20.30
C TYR A 290 33.69 9.05 20.80
N ARG A 291 33.44 9.11 22.11
CA ARG A 291 32.62 10.17 22.72
C ARG A 291 33.25 11.55 22.55
N ILE A 292 34.57 11.65 22.68
CA ILE A 292 35.28 12.93 22.52
C ILE A 292 35.26 13.37 21.05
N VAL A 293 35.43 12.43 20.11
CA VAL A 293 35.36 12.74 18.67
C VAL A 293 34.00 13.32 18.29
N ILE A 294 32.90 12.69 18.71
CA ILE A 294 31.55 13.17 18.41
C ILE A 294 31.30 14.51 19.11
N VAL A 295 31.56 14.64 20.42
CA VAL A 295 31.34 15.90 21.16
C VAL A 295 32.12 17.07 20.56
N VAL A 296 33.39 16.89 20.21
CA VAL A 296 34.21 17.95 19.59
C VAL A 296 33.72 18.27 18.18
N GLY A 297 33.38 17.25 17.37
CA GLY A 297 32.83 17.45 16.03
C GLY A 297 31.52 18.24 16.05
N THR A 298 30.53 17.77 16.81
CA THR A 298 29.21 18.42 16.92
C THR A 298 29.32 19.83 17.49
N ILE A 299 30.15 20.09 18.51
CA ILE A 299 30.32 21.46 19.06
C ILE A 299 30.98 22.39 18.04
N ILE A 300 31.97 21.94 17.28
CA ILE A 300 32.59 22.76 16.22
C ILE A 300 31.56 23.07 15.11
N THR A 301 30.81 22.07 14.64
CA THR A 301 29.73 22.26 13.67
C THR A 301 28.67 23.25 14.17
N LEU A 302 28.14 23.06 15.39
CA LEU A 302 27.12 23.94 15.97
C LEU A 302 27.61 25.38 16.10
N ILE A 303 28.89 25.60 16.43
CA ILE A 303 29.47 26.96 16.50
C ILE A 303 29.59 27.57 15.11
N LEU A 304 29.99 26.79 14.09
CA LEU A 304 30.13 27.30 12.72
C LEU A 304 28.77 27.62 12.10
N ASP A 305 27.78 26.73 12.21
CA ASP A 305 26.43 26.96 11.70
C ASP A 305 25.75 28.13 12.44
N LEU A 306 25.78 28.17 13.78
CA LEU A 306 25.27 29.32 14.54
C LEU A 306 25.92 30.65 14.10
N CYS A 307 27.23 30.68 13.84
CA CYS A 307 27.89 31.89 13.32
C CYS A 307 27.35 32.28 11.94
N THR A 308 27.35 31.36 10.98
CA THR A 308 26.91 31.62 9.61
C THR A 308 25.43 32.00 9.55
N THR A 309 24.57 31.19 10.16
CA THR A 309 23.12 31.36 10.15
C THR A 309 22.71 32.66 10.83
N MET A 310 23.29 33.03 11.97
CA MET A 310 23.00 34.34 12.60
C MET A 310 23.45 35.51 11.73
N PHE A 311 24.61 35.42 11.05
CA PHE A 311 25.09 36.48 10.16
C PHE A 311 24.24 36.63 8.89
N THR A 312 23.62 35.54 8.40
CA THR A 312 22.69 35.58 7.25
C THR A 312 21.30 36.08 7.65
N ILE A 313 20.76 35.68 8.81
CA ILE A 313 19.48 36.20 9.33
C ILE A 313 19.56 37.72 9.57
N TRP A 314 20.59 38.18 10.29
CA TRP A 314 20.74 39.58 10.67
C TRP A 314 21.34 40.49 9.58
N ASP A 315 21.50 39.99 8.36
CA ASP A 315 22.01 40.76 7.20
C ASP A 315 23.41 41.36 7.43
N ILE A 316 24.28 40.59 8.09
CA ILE A 316 25.71 40.90 8.27
C ILE A 316 26.53 40.28 7.13
N VAL A 317 26.20 39.03 6.76
CA VAL A 317 26.75 38.33 5.59
C VAL A 317 25.65 37.48 4.94
N ARG A 318 25.04 38.03 3.88
CA ARG A 318 24.16 37.31 2.96
C ARG A 318 24.93 36.95 1.70
N SER A 319 25.39 35.70 1.61
CA SER A 319 26.18 35.20 0.48
C SER A 319 26.07 33.68 0.35
N GLN A 320 25.70 33.19 -0.84
CA GLN A 320 25.54 31.76 -1.09
C GLN A 320 26.79 30.95 -0.71
N TRP A 321 27.99 31.43 -1.04
CA TRP A 321 29.27 30.76 -0.75
C TRP A 321 29.58 30.67 0.76
N PHE A 322 29.03 31.58 1.56
CA PHE A 322 29.16 31.55 3.02
C PHE A 322 28.18 30.55 3.64
N TRP A 323 26.97 30.44 3.08
CA TRP A 323 25.93 29.49 3.50
C TRP A 323 26.27 28.04 3.11
N ILE A 324 26.48 27.75 1.82
CA ILE A 324 26.74 26.38 1.31
C ILE A 324 28.08 25.79 1.79
N GLY A 325 28.96 26.61 2.36
CA GLY A 325 30.17 26.12 3.04
C GLY A 325 29.88 25.23 4.25
N LEU A 326 28.69 25.36 4.88
CA LEU A 326 28.29 24.58 6.06
C LEU A 326 28.19 23.06 5.78
N PRO A 327 27.44 22.58 4.76
CA PRO A 327 27.45 21.17 4.33
C PRO A 327 28.82 20.51 4.21
N VAL A 328 29.85 21.24 3.75
CA VAL A 328 31.22 20.72 3.62
C VAL A 328 31.89 20.51 4.98
N MET A 329 31.59 21.36 5.96
CA MET A 329 32.10 21.22 7.33
C MET A 329 31.34 20.16 8.12
N GLU A 330 30.03 20.04 7.91
CA GLU A 330 29.17 18.98 8.47
C GLU A 330 29.50 17.58 7.96
N ALA A 331 30.03 17.48 6.73
CA ALA A 331 30.46 16.23 6.12
C ALA A 331 31.48 15.44 6.96
N ILE A 332 32.34 16.11 7.72
CA ILE A 332 33.40 15.41 8.48
C ILE A 332 32.83 14.79 9.78
N PRO A 333 32.09 15.52 10.66
CA PRO A 333 31.54 14.91 11.88
C PRO A 333 30.45 13.87 11.61
N SER A 334 29.62 14.05 10.58
CA SER A 334 28.60 13.07 10.19
C SER A 334 29.22 11.73 9.74
N VAL A 335 30.32 11.77 8.98
CA VAL A 335 31.12 10.59 8.63
C VAL A 335 31.74 9.94 9.86
N LEU A 336 32.24 10.74 10.80
CA LEU A 336 32.82 10.21 12.03
C LEU A 336 31.77 9.51 12.91
N ASP A 337 30.55 10.05 13.05
CA ASP A 337 29.45 9.33 13.72
C ASP A 337 29.07 8.03 12.99
N TYR A 338 28.94 8.06 11.66
CA TYR A 338 28.63 6.87 10.87
C TYR A 338 29.69 5.77 11.04
N THR A 339 30.97 6.14 10.97
CA THR A 339 32.10 5.21 11.11
C THR A 339 32.19 4.66 12.53
N ILE A 340 32.08 5.52 13.55
CA ILE A 340 32.05 5.13 14.97
C ILE A 340 30.87 4.19 15.24
N SER A 341 29.68 4.51 14.71
CA SER A 341 28.49 3.69 14.87
C SER A 341 28.66 2.32 14.22
N THR A 342 29.29 2.25 13.04
CA THR A 342 29.59 1.00 12.34
C THR A 342 30.64 0.16 13.08
N VAL A 343 31.67 0.77 13.66
CA VAL A 343 32.67 0.07 14.50
C VAL A 343 32.07 -0.42 15.82
N VAL A 344 31.24 0.40 16.49
CA VAL A 344 30.51 -0.06 17.68
C VAL A 344 29.54 -1.19 17.34
N LEU A 345 28.99 -1.21 16.12
CA LEU A 345 28.12 -2.27 15.64
C LEU A 345 28.84 -3.60 15.42
N THR A 346 29.98 -3.60 14.72
CA THR A 346 30.75 -4.83 14.41
C THR A 346 31.26 -5.50 15.68
N GLU A 347 31.67 -4.73 16.70
CA GLU A 347 32.15 -5.28 17.97
C GLU A 347 31.02 -5.79 18.90
N LEU A 348 29.80 -5.21 18.82
CA LEU A 348 28.67 -5.63 19.65
C LEU A 348 27.84 -6.79 19.03
N SER A 349 27.78 -6.91 17.71
CA SER A 349 26.98 -7.95 17.03
C SER A 349 27.73 -9.28 16.93
N ASP A 350 26.99 -10.38 16.75
CA ASP A 350 27.59 -11.67 16.35
C ASP A 350 27.74 -11.74 14.83
N PRO A 351 28.80 -12.38 14.28
CA PRO A 351 29.01 -12.49 12.83
C PRO A 351 27.81 -13.01 12.04
N SER A 352 27.05 -13.94 12.63
CA SER A 352 25.83 -14.53 12.05
C SER A 352 24.63 -13.58 11.98
N ALA A 353 24.56 -12.60 12.89
CA ALA A 353 23.44 -11.68 13.08
C ALA A 353 23.77 -10.23 12.68
N HIS A 354 25.02 -9.96 12.25
CA HIS A 354 25.52 -8.63 11.92
C HIS A 354 24.63 -7.87 10.92
N ALA A 355 24.14 -8.55 9.86
CA ALA A 355 23.24 -7.96 8.86
C ALA A 355 21.87 -7.55 9.43
N THR A 356 21.31 -8.37 10.32
CA THR A 356 20.05 -8.08 11.02
C THR A 356 20.23 -6.91 11.98
N MET A 357 21.37 -6.83 12.67
CA MET A 357 21.70 -5.72 13.56
C MET A 357 21.99 -4.41 12.79
N SER A 358 22.66 -4.49 11.64
CA SER A 358 22.92 -3.34 10.75
C SER A 358 21.63 -2.73 10.21
N SER A 359 20.78 -3.56 9.59
CA SER A 359 19.46 -3.11 9.11
C SER A 359 18.59 -2.53 10.23
N LEU A 360 18.65 -3.10 11.45
CA LEU A 360 17.97 -2.56 12.63
C LEU A 360 18.52 -1.20 13.06
N VAL A 361 19.84 -0.98 13.03
CA VAL A 361 20.45 0.33 13.32
C VAL A 361 20.11 1.36 12.25
N THR A 362 20.11 1.00 10.96
CA THR A 362 19.59 1.87 9.89
C THR A 362 18.16 2.27 10.20
N SER A 363 17.28 1.30 10.49
CA SER A 363 15.87 1.53 10.79
C SER A 363 15.65 2.50 11.95
N VAL A 364 16.31 2.22 13.09
CA VAL A 364 16.27 3.08 14.28
C VAL A 364 16.75 4.50 13.98
N SER A 365 17.79 4.65 13.15
CA SER A 365 18.34 5.97 12.79
C SER A 365 17.35 6.80 11.97
N PHE A 366 16.75 6.20 10.93
CA PHE A 366 15.80 6.91 10.06
C PHE A 366 14.52 7.27 10.79
N VAL A 367 13.92 6.35 11.57
CA VAL A 367 12.72 6.65 12.35
C VAL A 367 12.99 7.74 13.41
N ALA A 368 14.15 7.69 14.08
CA ALA A 368 14.53 8.71 15.07
C ALA A 368 14.65 10.11 14.44
N GLY A 369 15.41 10.24 13.35
CA GLY A 369 15.53 11.51 12.62
C GLY A 369 14.17 12.02 12.13
N SER A 370 13.31 11.15 11.60
CA SER A 370 11.96 11.52 11.18
C SER A 370 11.08 12.03 12.34
N VAL A 371 11.21 11.49 13.55
CA VAL A 371 10.50 12.00 14.74
C VAL A 371 11.07 13.36 15.18
N GLY A 372 12.39 13.58 15.09
CA GLY A 372 13.01 14.89 15.30
C GLY A 372 12.47 15.95 14.32
N LEU A 373 12.30 15.57 13.06
CA LEU A 373 11.69 16.40 12.02
C LEU A 373 10.17 16.61 12.24
N SER A 374 9.44 15.64 12.82
CA SER A 374 8.06 15.89 13.29
C SER A 374 8.01 16.93 14.42
N LEU A 375 8.93 16.83 15.39
CA LEU A 375 9.00 17.75 16.53
C LEU A 375 9.39 19.17 16.07
N SER A 376 10.29 19.28 15.08
CA SER A 376 10.68 20.54 14.44
C SER A 376 9.45 21.32 13.96
N LYS A 377 8.59 20.68 13.14
CA LYS A 377 7.33 21.29 12.67
C LYS A 377 6.41 21.76 13.80
N TYR A 378 6.28 20.96 14.86
CA TYR A 378 5.37 21.25 15.98
C TYR A 378 5.85 22.42 16.85
N VAL A 379 7.16 22.62 16.94
CA VAL A 379 7.77 23.81 17.56
C VAL A 379 7.61 25.00 16.62
N ASP A 380 8.04 24.88 15.36
CA ASP A 380 8.13 25.99 14.41
C ASP A 380 6.76 26.54 14.02
N ALA A 381 5.69 25.73 14.03
CA ALA A 381 4.31 26.18 13.82
C ALA A 381 3.76 27.11 14.93
N GLN A 382 4.56 27.45 15.94
CA GLN A 382 4.25 28.45 16.97
C GLN A 382 4.90 29.81 16.66
N PHE A 383 5.58 29.95 15.51
CA PHE A 383 6.34 31.13 15.09
C PHE A 383 6.01 31.51 13.63
N ASP A 384 6.06 32.81 13.34
CA ASP A 384 5.84 33.34 11.98
C ASP A 384 7.09 33.13 11.12
N VAL A 385 7.21 31.92 10.54
CA VAL A 385 8.38 31.47 9.75
C VAL A 385 7.98 30.91 8.37
N THR A 386 6.87 31.38 7.79
CA THR A 386 6.46 31.03 6.42
C THR A 386 7.38 31.64 5.38
N ASN A 387 7.29 31.16 4.13
CA ASN A 387 7.95 31.79 2.99
C ASN A 387 7.63 33.30 2.89
N GLN A 388 6.41 33.73 3.22
CA GLN A 388 6.03 35.14 3.17
C GLN A 388 6.69 35.96 4.28
N ASP A 389 6.69 35.46 5.53
CA ASP A 389 7.34 36.15 6.65
C ASP A 389 8.83 36.37 6.36
N ILE A 390 9.48 35.36 5.78
CA ILE A 390 10.88 35.39 5.35
C ILE A 390 11.08 36.38 4.20
N MET A 391 10.22 36.39 3.17
CA MET A 391 10.30 37.41 2.09
C MET A 391 10.15 38.84 2.60
N THR A 392 9.29 39.10 3.60
CA THR A 392 9.09 40.46 4.14
C THR A 392 10.28 40.99 4.93
N ASP A 393 11.21 40.11 5.33
CA ASP A 393 12.50 40.41 5.97
C ASP A 393 12.40 41.37 7.19
N THR A 394 11.25 41.38 7.86
CA THR A 394 10.99 42.24 9.03
C THR A 394 11.83 41.82 10.23
N THR A 395 12.11 42.74 11.16
CA THR A 395 12.79 42.40 12.41
C THR A 395 12.03 41.36 13.23
N HIS A 396 10.70 41.39 13.20
CA HIS A 396 9.84 40.39 13.85
C HIS A 396 10.03 38.98 13.25
N GLY A 397 10.04 38.87 11.92
CA GLY A 397 10.36 37.62 11.22
C GLY A 397 11.77 37.14 11.57
N ARG A 398 12.78 38.03 11.51
CA ARG A 398 14.18 37.70 11.88
C ARG A 398 14.30 37.22 13.33
N ASP A 399 13.57 37.79 14.28
CA ASP A 399 13.53 37.34 15.68
C ASP A 399 12.87 35.96 15.82
N HIS A 400 11.73 35.71 15.16
CA HIS A 400 11.05 34.41 15.16
C HIS A 400 11.90 33.30 14.53
N ILE A 401 12.53 33.58 13.38
CA ILE A 401 13.49 32.70 12.71
C ILE A 401 14.70 32.41 13.63
N MET A 402 15.26 33.42 14.29
CA MET A 402 16.37 33.23 15.24
C MET A 402 16.01 32.26 16.37
N VAL A 403 14.77 32.33 16.88
CA VAL A 403 14.30 31.47 17.98
C VAL A 403 14.14 30.01 17.54
N THR A 404 13.59 29.71 16.35
CA THR A 404 13.44 28.31 15.89
C THR A 404 14.80 27.63 15.72
N PHE A 405 15.78 28.31 15.10
CA PHE A 405 17.15 27.82 15.03
C PHE A 405 17.81 27.65 16.40
N PHE A 406 17.63 28.60 17.33
CA PHE A 406 18.18 28.47 18.67
C PHE A 406 17.60 27.27 19.43
N ILE A 407 16.31 26.99 19.29
CA ILE A 407 15.68 25.79 19.86
C ILE A 407 16.27 24.52 19.21
N ALA A 408 16.44 24.49 17.89
CA ALA A 408 17.08 23.38 17.19
C ALA A 408 18.50 23.12 17.71
N TYR A 409 19.33 24.16 17.85
CA TYR A 409 20.70 24.03 18.40
C TYR A 409 20.73 23.56 19.85
N VAL A 410 19.81 24.04 20.70
CA VAL A 410 19.68 23.53 22.08
C VAL A 410 19.31 22.05 22.09
N MET A 411 18.39 21.62 21.22
CA MET A 411 17.99 20.21 21.12
C MET A 411 19.13 19.32 20.58
N GLN A 412 19.84 19.77 19.56
CA GLN A 412 21.02 19.08 19.04
C GLN A 412 22.15 18.99 20.09
N LEU A 413 22.39 20.05 20.88
CA LEU A 413 23.34 20.01 21.99
C LEU A 413 22.90 19.03 23.11
N MET A 414 21.61 18.98 23.41
CA MET A 414 21.02 18.04 24.37
C MET A 414 21.13 16.56 23.91
N SER A 415 21.28 16.30 22.60
CA SER A 415 21.56 14.94 22.10
C SER A 415 22.87 14.37 22.67
N LEU A 416 23.87 15.22 22.94
CA LEU A 416 25.18 14.81 23.46
C LEU A 416 25.10 14.15 24.84
N LEU A 417 24.03 14.43 25.62
CA LEU A 417 23.78 13.76 26.90
C LEU A 417 23.57 12.24 26.74
N TRP A 418 23.11 11.78 25.57
CA TRP A 418 22.92 10.35 25.33
C TRP A 418 24.23 9.61 25.03
N LEU A 419 25.28 10.31 24.60
CA LEU A 419 26.62 9.72 24.38
C LEU A 419 27.23 9.08 25.65
N PHE A 420 26.71 9.37 26.84
CA PHE A 420 27.06 8.64 28.06
C PHE A 420 26.68 7.14 28.01
N ALA A 421 25.82 6.72 27.10
CA ALA A 421 25.45 5.33 26.85
C ALA A 421 26.25 4.62 25.73
N LEU A 422 26.96 5.37 24.86
CA LEU A 422 27.83 4.81 23.81
C LEU A 422 29.18 4.36 24.39
N PRO A 423 29.81 3.24 23.95
CA PRO A 423 31.19 2.90 24.34
C PRO A 423 32.21 3.99 23.94
N LYS A 424 33.31 4.13 24.68
CA LYS A 424 34.42 5.05 24.32
C LYS A 424 35.38 4.43 23.31
N HIS A 425 35.53 3.11 23.33
CA HIS A 425 36.49 2.35 22.52
C HIS A 425 35.91 0.99 22.12
N ALA A 426 36.43 0.38 21.05
CA ALA A 426 36.09 -0.97 20.61
C ALA A 426 36.20 -2.02 21.74
N SER A 427 37.23 -1.91 22.60
CA SER A 427 37.39 -2.79 23.76
C SER A 427 36.27 -2.63 24.80
N GLU A 428 35.78 -1.42 25.05
CA GLU A 428 34.64 -1.19 25.95
C GLU A 428 33.32 -1.71 25.33
N ALA A 429 33.22 -1.75 24.00
CA ALA A 429 32.11 -2.41 23.29
C ALA A 429 32.17 -3.94 23.44
N GLN A 430 33.34 -4.55 23.22
CA GLN A 430 33.56 -5.98 23.46
C GLN A 430 33.28 -6.37 24.93
N GLU A 431 33.75 -5.58 25.90
CA GLU A 431 33.43 -5.79 27.32
C GLU A 431 31.94 -5.61 27.64
N LEU A 432 31.26 -4.65 27.01
CA LEU A 432 29.81 -4.47 27.17
C LEU A 432 29.04 -5.71 26.69
N LYS A 433 29.43 -6.29 25.55
CA LYS A 433 28.87 -7.55 25.00
C LYS A 433 29.15 -8.77 25.88
N LEU A 434 30.34 -8.86 26.47
CA LEU A 434 30.71 -9.96 27.37
C LEU A 434 30.06 -9.86 28.76
N ARG A 435 29.56 -8.69 29.15
CA ARG A 435 28.93 -8.42 30.45
C ARG A 435 27.42 -8.19 30.37
N SER A 436 26.80 -8.20 29.19
CA SER A 436 25.38 -7.91 29.03
C SER A 436 24.50 -9.10 29.44
N GLY A 437 23.47 -8.82 30.23
CA GLY A 437 22.38 -9.75 30.52
C GLY A 437 21.18 -9.49 29.62
N THR A 438 20.24 -10.43 29.56
CA THR A 438 18.99 -10.28 28.79
C THR A 438 17.87 -9.64 29.63
N SER A 439 16.98 -8.88 29.01
CA SER A 439 15.83 -8.26 29.67
C SER A 439 14.63 -8.13 28.74
N THR A 440 13.63 -9.00 28.96
CA THR A 440 12.35 -8.99 28.24
C THR A 440 11.65 -7.63 28.28
N ILE A 441 11.67 -6.94 29.43
CA ILE A 441 10.99 -5.65 29.61
C ILE A 441 11.61 -4.57 28.71
N ARG A 442 12.94 -4.51 28.65
CA ARG A 442 13.66 -3.57 27.76
C ARG A 442 13.44 -3.91 26.29
N GLY A 443 13.43 -5.21 25.95
CA GLY A 443 13.15 -5.67 24.59
C GLY A 443 11.75 -5.28 24.11
N VAL A 444 10.71 -5.58 24.91
CA VAL A 444 9.33 -5.17 24.61
C VAL A 444 9.19 -3.65 24.56
N GLY A 445 9.79 -2.91 25.50
CA GLY A 445 9.76 -1.45 25.51
C GLY A 445 10.32 -0.82 24.24
N LEU A 446 11.46 -1.31 23.75
CA LEU A 446 12.07 -0.83 22.51
C LEU A 446 11.23 -1.21 21.27
N LEU A 447 10.65 -2.42 21.22
CA LEU A 447 9.76 -2.80 20.11
C LEU A 447 8.47 -1.99 20.09
N LEU A 448 7.88 -1.68 21.25
CA LEU A 448 6.69 -0.82 21.35
C LEU A 448 7.01 0.62 20.95
N LEU A 449 8.15 1.16 21.39
CA LEU A 449 8.61 2.51 21.01
C LEU A 449 8.75 2.63 19.49
N LEU A 450 9.50 1.72 18.86
CA LEU A 450 9.71 1.71 17.41
C LEU A 450 8.42 1.42 16.64
N GLY A 451 7.61 0.48 17.13
CA GLY A 451 6.33 0.09 16.53
C GLY A 451 5.24 1.16 16.60
N ALA A 452 5.31 2.08 17.57
CA ALA A 452 4.44 3.25 17.66
C ALA A 452 5.00 4.46 16.88
N SER A 453 6.31 4.67 16.92
CA SER A 453 6.93 5.82 16.24
C SER A 453 6.91 5.71 14.71
N LEU A 454 6.99 4.51 14.14
CA LEU A 454 6.95 4.34 12.67
C LEU A 454 5.58 4.74 12.07
N PRO A 455 4.42 4.25 12.56
CA PRO A 455 3.10 4.77 12.13
C PRO A 455 2.94 6.27 12.39
N PHE A 456 3.36 6.77 13.56
CA PHE A 456 3.31 8.21 13.86
C PHE A 456 4.09 9.05 12.84
N VAL A 457 5.28 8.61 12.43
CA VAL A 457 6.07 9.27 11.38
C VAL A 457 5.36 9.22 10.03
N VAL A 458 4.87 8.04 9.60
CA VAL A 458 4.13 7.90 8.32
C VAL A 458 2.95 8.87 8.30
N THR A 459 2.11 8.84 9.33
CA THR A 459 0.91 9.68 9.44
C THR A 459 1.26 11.17 9.51
N MET A 460 2.15 11.60 10.42
CA MET A 460 2.46 13.03 10.57
C MET A 460 3.12 13.63 9.33
N HIS A 461 4.02 12.90 8.66
CA HIS A 461 4.68 13.42 7.45
C HIS A 461 3.86 13.29 6.19
N ALA A 462 2.91 12.35 6.10
CA ALA A 462 1.89 12.36 5.06
C ALA A 462 0.89 13.51 5.27
N LEU A 463 0.26 13.63 6.44
CA LEU A 463 -0.74 14.69 6.70
C LEU A 463 -0.18 16.11 6.53
N SER A 464 1.14 16.32 6.73
CA SER A 464 1.80 17.60 6.45
C SER A 464 1.90 17.97 4.95
N VAL A 465 1.28 17.20 4.06
CA VAL A 465 1.42 17.25 2.60
C VAL A 465 0.05 17.17 1.88
N TYR A 466 -1.08 17.12 2.61
CA TYR A 466 -2.37 16.58 2.12
C TYR A 466 -3.67 17.08 2.83
N GLU A 467 -4.47 18.00 2.24
CA GLU A 467 -5.82 18.50 2.72
C GLU A 467 -6.73 19.10 1.56
N PRO A 468 -8.10 19.02 1.43
CA PRO A 468 -9.06 17.87 1.47
C PRO A 468 -10.13 17.62 0.31
N THR A 469 -10.71 16.38 0.18
CA THR A 469 -11.56 15.75 -0.92
C THR A 469 -13.10 15.83 -0.87
N SER A 470 -13.80 15.53 -2.00
CA SER A 470 -15.04 14.71 -1.98
C SER A 470 -15.60 14.02 -3.27
N CYS A 471 -15.11 14.23 -4.50
CA CYS A 471 -16.05 14.59 -5.60
C CYS A 471 -16.47 13.67 -6.82
N LEU A 472 -16.56 12.33 -6.74
CA LEU A 472 -17.05 11.49 -7.87
C LEU A 472 -18.30 10.63 -7.54
N PRO A 473 -19.52 11.21 -7.57
CA PRO A 473 -20.76 10.51 -7.28
C PRO A 473 -21.30 9.68 -8.45
N PHE A 474 -21.04 8.37 -8.42
CA PHE A 474 -21.91 7.39 -9.11
C PHE A 474 -23.27 7.30 -8.38
N SER A 475 -24.36 6.97 -9.10
CA SER A 475 -25.62 6.64 -8.44
C SER A 475 -25.50 5.34 -7.63
N GLY A 476 -26.22 5.21 -6.50
CA GLY A 476 -26.19 4.00 -5.66
C GLY A 476 -26.41 2.70 -6.45
N THR A 477 -27.35 2.73 -7.40
CA THR A 477 -27.62 1.65 -8.37
C THR A 477 -26.42 1.34 -9.25
N GLN A 478 -25.74 2.34 -9.84
CA GLN A 478 -24.55 2.11 -10.68
C GLN A 478 -23.36 1.61 -9.87
N THR A 479 -23.10 2.15 -8.68
CA THR A 479 -22.00 1.71 -7.79
C THR A 479 -22.15 0.23 -7.40
N LEU A 480 -23.37 -0.16 -7.02
CA LEU A 480 -23.74 -1.55 -6.71
C LEU A 480 -23.61 -2.47 -7.94
N SER A 481 -23.92 -1.95 -9.14
CA SER A 481 -23.73 -2.66 -10.41
C SER A 481 -22.27 -2.90 -10.75
N ALA A 482 -21.44 -1.86 -10.63
CA ALA A 482 -20.01 -1.93 -10.87
C ALA A 482 -19.34 -2.95 -9.94
N ARG A 483 -19.60 -2.85 -8.63
CA ARG A 483 -19.10 -3.82 -7.63
C ARG A 483 -19.49 -5.26 -7.99
N THR A 484 -20.70 -5.47 -8.52
CA THR A 484 -21.17 -6.79 -8.94
C THR A 484 -20.45 -7.29 -10.21
N LEU A 485 -20.29 -6.45 -11.23
CA LEU A 485 -19.58 -6.80 -12.48
C LEU A 485 -18.11 -7.16 -12.22
N LEU A 486 -17.43 -6.44 -11.32
CA LEU A 486 -16.06 -6.76 -10.88
C LEU A 486 -15.97 -8.12 -10.15
N GLY A 487 -17.01 -8.50 -9.41
CA GLY A 487 -17.10 -9.78 -8.69
C GLY A 487 -17.56 -10.98 -9.55
N LEU A 488 -18.35 -10.75 -10.60
CA LEU A 488 -18.93 -11.80 -11.43
C LEU A 488 -17.92 -12.79 -12.07
N PRO A 489 -16.67 -12.43 -12.42
CA PRO A 489 -15.66 -13.40 -12.84
C PRO A 489 -15.40 -14.54 -11.85
N TRP A 490 -15.61 -14.34 -10.54
CA TRP A 490 -15.51 -15.41 -9.54
C TRP A 490 -16.65 -16.44 -9.65
N ALA A 491 -17.78 -16.09 -10.26
CA ALA A 491 -18.83 -17.04 -10.66
C ALA A 491 -18.41 -17.96 -11.83
N ALA A 492 -17.31 -17.65 -12.53
CA ALA A 492 -16.81 -18.43 -13.65
C ALA A 492 -15.69 -19.44 -13.28
N LYS A 493 -15.23 -19.54 -12.01
CA LYS A 493 -14.07 -20.40 -11.64
C LYS A 493 -14.15 -21.85 -12.18
N PRO A 494 -15.27 -22.60 -12.09
CA PRO A 494 -15.39 -23.93 -12.72
C PRO A 494 -15.26 -23.94 -14.24
N ILE A 495 -15.72 -22.90 -14.93
CA ILE A 495 -15.64 -22.75 -16.39
C ILE A 495 -14.18 -22.47 -16.80
N LEU A 496 -13.49 -21.60 -16.05
CA LEU A 496 -12.08 -21.29 -16.27
C LEU A 496 -11.18 -22.52 -15.99
N SER A 497 -11.50 -23.32 -14.96
CA SER A 497 -10.85 -24.62 -14.71
C SER A 497 -11.05 -25.61 -15.87
N LEU A 498 -12.27 -25.75 -16.39
CA LEU A 498 -12.54 -26.54 -17.59
C LEU A 498 -11.77 -26.03 -18.81
N PHE A 499 -11.66 -24.71 -19.00
CA PHE A 499 -10.87 -24.11 -20.07
C PHE A 499 -9.39 -24.53 -19.98
N ILE A 500 -8.74 -24.31 -18.83
CA ILE A 500 -7.35 -24.67 -18.54
C ILE A 500 -7.07 -26.16 -18.81
N HIS A 501 -7.97 -27.05 -18.36
CA HIS A 501 -7.79 -28.50 -18.48
C HIS A 501 -8.07 -29.06 -19.88
N CYS A 502 -9.05 -28.49 -20.60
CA CYS A 502 -9.64 -29.15 -21.77
C CYS A 502 -9.35 -28.46 -23.11
N PHE A 503 -8.86 -27.21 -23.15
CA PHE A 503 -8.55 -26.53 -24.41
C PHE A 503 -7.18 -26.94 -25.01
N PRO A 504 -6.99 -26.78 -26.34
CA PRO A 504 -5.73 -27.04 -27.03
C PRO A 504 -4.74 -25.88 -26.84
N LEU A 505 -4.30 -25.68 -25.59
CA LEU A 505 -3.22 -24.76 -25.25
C LEU A 505 -1.85 -25.34 -25.68
N PRO A 506 -0.79 -24.51 -25.83
CA PRO A 506 0.53 -24.97 -26.26
C PRO A 506 1.05 -26.18 -25.46
N SER A 507 1.64 -27.15 -26.16
CA SER A 507 1.89 -28.49 -25.64
C SER A 507 2.97 -28.51 -24.54
N GLY A 508 2.53 -28.55 -23.29
CA GLY A 508 3.34 -28.93 -22.13
C GLY A 508 3.37 -27.92 -20.98
N LEU A 509 3.06 -26.65 -21.24
CA LEU A 509 3.14 -25.55 -20.26
C LEU A 509 1.78 -24.87 -20.09
N ARG A 510 0.75 -25.64 -19.70
CA ARG A 510 -0.65 -25.21 -19.68
C ARG A 510 -0.92 -24.17 -18.61
N LEU A 511 -0.61 -24.49 -17.35
CA LEU A 511 -0.86 -23.64 -16.19
C LEU A 511 -0.06 -22.34 -16.30
N ARG A 512 1.21 -22.45 -16.65
CA ARG A 512 2.10 -21.32 -16.94
C ARG A 512 1.55 -20.44 -18.05
N PHE A 513 1.15 -21.00 -19.20
CA PHE A 513 0.60 -20.22 -20.30
C PHE A 513 -0.72 -19.53 -19.90
N THR A 514 -1.61 -20.19 -19.15
CA THR A 514 -2.87 -19.56 -18.70
C THR A 514 -2.69 -18.49 -17.65
N MET A 515 -1.71 -18.61 -16.75
CA MET A 515 -1.36 -17.50 -15.85
C MET A 515 -0.79 -16.31 -16.61
N ILE A 516 0.12 -16.54 -17.58
CA ILE A 516 0.67 -15.47 -18.43
C ILE A 516 -0.43 -14.79 -19.24
N LEU A 517 -1.36 -15.56 -19.82
CA LEU A 517 -2.51 -15.05 -20.56
C LEU A 517 -3.44 -14.22 -19.67
N GLY A 518 -3.77 -14.70 -18.47
CA GLY A 518 -4.63 -13.98 -17.53
C GLY A 518 -4.01 -12.65 -17.09
N TRP A 519 -2.73 -12.65 -16.71
CA TRP A 519 -2.01 -11.43 -16.36
C TRP A 519 -1.84 -10.47 -17.56
N ALA A 520 -1.63 -10.98 -18.78
CA ALA A 520 -1.58 -10.14 -19.98
C ALA A 520 -2.93 -9.50 -20.32
N VAL A 521 -4.05 -10.23 -20.19
CA VAL A 521 -5.41 -9.66 -20.33
C VAL A 521 -5.67 -8.60 -19.26
N THR A 522 -5.23 -8.84 -18.02
CA THR A 522 -5.30 -7.87 -16.92
C THR A 522 -4.55 -6.59 -17.29
N ALA A 523 -3.29 -6.71 -17.70
CA ALA A 523 -2.45 -5.57 -18.08
C ALA A 523 -3.03 -4.77 -19.24
N ILE A 524 -3.44 -5.45 -20.33
CA ILE A 524 -3.97 -4.78 -21.53
C ILE A 524 -5.25 -4.02 -21.19
N ALA A 525 -6.16 -4.60 -20.40
CA ALA A 525 -7.41 -3.94 -20.02
C ALA A 525 -7.20 -2.73 -19.09
N LEU A 526 -6.27 -2.80 -18.14
CA LEU A 526 -5.95 -1.69 -17.24
C LEU A 526 -5.13 -0.58 -17.94
N ILE A 527 -4.19 -0.93 -18.81
CA ILE A 527 -3.42 0.04 -19.61
C ILE A 527 -4.31 0.70 -20.67
N ALA A 528 -5.31 0.01 -21.21
CA ALA A 528 -6.30 0.62 -22.10
C ALA A 528 -7.10 1.74 -21.43
N ILE A 529 -7.43 1.60 -20.14
CA ILE A 529 -8.09 2.65 -19.36
C ILE A 529 -7.26 3.94 -19.29
N PHE A 530 -5.94 3.83 -19.20
CA PHE A 530 -5.06 5.01 -19.11
C PHE A 530 -5.10 5.88 -20.37
N PHE A 531 -5.35 5.29 -21.55
CA PHE A 531 -5.45 6.03 -22.82
C PHE A 531 -6.84 6.68 -23.05
N GLN A 532 -7.69 6.74 -22.03
CA GLN A 532 -8.98 7.43 -22.06
C GLN A 532 -8.97 8.59 -21.07
N ASP A 533 -9.06 9.82 -21.58
CA ASP A 533 -9.09 11.05 -20.79
C ASP A 533 -10.10 10.97 -19.63
N GLN A 534 -9.69 11.38 -18.43
CA GLN A 534 -10.55 11.35 -17.24
C GLN A 534 -11.65 12.43 -17.37
N PRO A 535 -12.95 12.09 -17.20
CA PRO A 535 -14.02 13.08 -17.22
C PRO A 535 -13.93 14.02 -16.00
N VAL A 536 -14.42 15.26 -16.19
CA VAL A 536 -14.50 16.27 -15.13
C VAL A 536 -15.41 15.79 -13.98
N PRO A 537 -15.06 16.01 -12.70
CA PRO A 537 -15.90 15.69 -11.54
C PRO A 537 -17.33 16.24 -11.63
N TYR A 538 -18.29 15.58 -10.96
CA TYR A 538 -19.71 15.93 -11.05
C TYR A 538 -20.03 17.30 -10.44
N PHE A 539 -19.41 17.67 -9.33
CA PHE A 539 -19.40 19.04 -8.82
C PHE A 539 -17.98 19.60 -8.94
N GLN A 540 -17.84 20.79 -9.55
CA GLN A 540 -16.52 21.43 -9.67
C GLN A 540 -16.13 22.20 -8.40
N ASP A 541 -17.09 22.63 -7.58
CA ASP A 541 -16.88 23.21 -6.25
C ASP A 541 -17.33 22.25 -5.13
N ARG A 542 -16.59 22.23 -4.02
CA ARG A 542 -16.90 21.51 -2.78
C ARG A 542 -18.14 22.05 -2.08
N THR A 543 -18.43 23.35 -2.18
CA THR A 543 -19.57 23.93 -1.44
C THR A 543 -20.93 23.43 -1.93
N MET A 544 -21.01 22.88 -3.14
CA MET A 544 -22.24 22.31 -3.71
C MET A 544 -22.62 20.92 -3.18
N ILE A 545 -21.73 20.24 -2.43
CA ILE A 545 -21.94 18.83 -2.07
C ILE A 545 -22.98 18.69 -0.96
N GLY A 546 -23.96 17.83 -1.21
CA GLY A 546 -25.13 17.65 -0.35
C GLY A 546 -26.26 18.65 -0.62
N ILE A 547 -26.04 19.68 -1.44
CA ILE A 547 -27.10 20.63 -1.83
C ILE A 547 -27.94 20.01 -2.95
N PRO A 548 -29.28 19.94 -2.82
CA PRO A 548 -30.16 19.49 -3.89
C PRO A 548 -30.05 20.37 -5.15
N LEU A 549 -30.10 19.77 -6.34
CA LEU A 549 -30.06 20.50 -7.62
C LEU A 549 -31.26 21.45 -7.83
N SER A 550 -32.34 21.30 -7.05
CA SER A 550 -33.46 22.24 -6.98
C SER A 550 -33.14 23.54 -6.21
N GLU A 551 -32.07 23.55 -5.42
CA GLU A 551 -31.64 24.67 -4.56
C GLU A 551 -30.34 25.32 -5.07
N ILE A 552 -29.58 24.63 -5.93
CA ILE A 552 -28.42 25.20 -6.62
C ILE A 552 -28.86 26.33 -7.55
N SER A 553 -28.27 27.52 -7.35
CA SER A 553 -28.57 28.70 -8.16
C SER A 553 -28.21 28.51 -9.64
N THR A 554 -28.95 29.16 -10.53
CA THR A 554 -28.78 29.03 -11.99
C THR A 554 -27.40 29.43 -12.54
N GLN A 555 -26.57 30.14 -11.75
CA GLN A 555 -25.19 30.47 -12.12
C GLN A 555 -24.22 29.32 -11.79
N HIS A 556 -24.34 28.71 -10.62
CA HIS A 556 -23.48 27.57 -10.23
C HIS A 556 -23.94 26.25 -10.90
N MET A 557 -25.15 26.20 -11.45
CA MET A 557 -25.65 25.04 -12.21
C MET A 557 -24.77 24.68 -13.43
N SER A 558 -24.04 25.63 -14.02
CA SER A 558 -23.06 25.36 -15.10
C SER A 558 -21.74 24.74 -14.61
N GLU A 559 -21.52 24.66 -13.30
CA GLU A 559 -20.36 24.04 -12.66
C GLU A 559 -20.65 22.59 -12.22
N VAL A 560 -21.84 22.08 -12.52
CA VAL A 560 -22.25 20.69 -12.31
C VAL A 560 -22.11 19.89 -13.63
N ASN A 561 -21.19 18.94 -13.68
CA ASN A 561 -21.04 18.03 -14.82
C ASN A 561 -22.06 16.89 -14.76
N LEU A 562 -23.27 17.15 -15.28
CA LEU A 562 -24.34 16.15 -15.37
C LEU A 562 -23.96 14.91 -16.20
N ASP A 563 -23.01 15.02 -17.12
CA ASP A 563 -22.58 13.93 -18.00
C ASP A 563 -21.57 12.97 -17.32
N ALA A 564 -20.96 13.35 -16.19
CA ALA A 564 -19.94 12.54 -15.50
C ALA A 564 -20.34 11.06 -15.25
N PRO A 565 -21.59 10.72 -14.89
CA PRO A 565 -22.01 9.33 -14.68
C PRO A 565 -22.10 8.49 -15.96
N SER A 566 -22.19 9.09 -17.16
CA SER A 566 -22.30 8.35 -18.43
C SER A 566 -20.99 7.66 -18.80
N HIS A 567 -19.87 8.34 -18.59
CA HIS A 567 -18.51 7.86 -18.86
C HIS A 567 -18.12 6.63 -18.01
N GLY A 568 -18.77 6.44 -16.85
CA GLY A 568 -18.46 5.35 -15.91
C GLY A 568 -18.52 3.94 -16.51
N ALA A 569 -19.38 3.71 -17.50
CA ALA A 569 -19.55 2.41 -18.15
C ALA A 569 -18.27 1.87 -18.81
N TYR A 570 -17.47 2.75 -19.43
CA TYR A 570 -16.23 2.37 -20.09
C TYR A 570 -15.24 1.76 -19.10
N TYR A 571 -14.99 2.46 -17.99
CA TYR A 571 -14.08 2.04 -16.93
C TYR A 571 -14.53 0.73 -16.29
N VAL A 572 -15.80 0.63 -15.87
CA VAL A 572 -16.35 -0.58 -15.22
C VAL A 572 -16.25 -1.81 -16.12
N MET A 573 -16.52 -1.67 -17.42
CA MET A 573 -16.44 -2.80 -18.35
C MET A 573 -15.00 -3.26 -18.60
N LEU A 574 -14.03 -2.33 -18.76
CA LEU A 574 -12.62 -2.70 -18.88
C LEU A 574 -12.04 -3.29 -17.60
N MET A 575 -12.36 -2.74 -16.42
CA MET A 575 -12.00 -3.36 -15.14
C MET A 575 -12.60 -4.78 -15.00
N SER A 576 -13.80 -5.03 -15.52
CA SER A 576 -14.43 -6.35 -15.48
C SER A 576 -13.71 -7.35 -16.38
N VAL A 577 -13.18 -6.91 -17.54
CA VAL A 577 -12.25 -7.70 -18.36
C VAL A 577 -10.92 -7.94 -17.63
N ALA A 578 -10.39 -6.94 -16.92
CA ALA A 578 -9.18 -7.09 -16.11
C ALA A 578 -9.38 -8.10 -14.97
N SER A 579 -10.52 -8.04 -14.25
CA SER A 579 -10.92 -9.01 -13.23
C SER A 579 -11.04 -10.43 -13.81
N MET A 580 -11.59 -10.59 -15.01
CA MET A 580 -11.63 -11.88 -15.72
C MET A 580 -10.22 -12.42 -16.05
N GLY A 581 -9.30 -11.54 -16.48
CA GLY A 581 -7.88 -11.89 -16.67
C GLY A 581 -7.23 -12.36 -15.36
N TYR A 582 -7.41 -11.60 -14.29
CA TYR A 582 -6.89 -11.91 -12.97
C TYR A 582 -7.44 -13.24 -12.43
N VAL A 583 -8.75 -13.49 -12.49
CA VAL A 583 -9.35 -14.75 -12.01
C VAL A 583 -8.92 -15.95 -12.87
N LEU A 584 -8.68 -15.78 -14.19
CA LEU A 584 -8.07 -16.83 -15.02
C LEU A 584 -6.65 -17.19 -14.53
N ALA A 585 -5.84 -16.20 -14.16
CA ALA A 585 -4.53 -16.43 -13.57
C ALA A 585 -4.62 -17.07 -12.16
N ASP A 586 -5.56 -16.62 -11.33
CA ASP A 586 -5.78 -17.13 -9.98
C ASP A 586 -6.20 -18.61 -9.96
N VAL A 587 -7.10 -19.03 -10.85
CA VAL A 587 -7.50 -20.45 -11.00
C VAL A 587 -6.33 -21.32 -11.48
N ALA A 588 -5.51 -20.81 -12.40
CA ALA A 588 -4.32 -21.54 -12.86
C ALA A 588 -3.23 -21.63 -11.77
N ALA A 589 -3.13 -20.62 -10.89
CA ALA A 589 -2.25 -20.63 -9.73
C ALA A 589 -2.74 -21.58 -8.62
N ASP A 590 -4.04 -21.58 -8.28
CA ASP A 590 -4.66 -22.52 -7.33
C ASP A 590 -4.37 -23.98 -7.74
N GLU A 591 -4.55 -24.34 -9.02
CA GLU A 591 -4.28 -25.68 -9.54
C GLU A 591 -2.78 -26.04 -9.54
N LEU A 592 -1.88 -25.07 -9.79
CA LEU A 592 -0.43 -25.28 -9.69
C LEU A 592 0.01 -25.52 -8.24
N ILE A 593 -0.53 -24.75 -7.29
CA ILE A 593 -0.26 -24.90 -5.86
C ILE A 593 -0.72 -26.28 -5.37
N ARG A 594 -1.92 -26.71 -5.78
CA ARG A 594 -2.46 -28.04 -5.48
C ARG A 594 -1.59 -29.16 -6.06
N GLU A 595 -1.10 -29.03 -7.30
CA GLU A 595 -0.18 -30.00 -7.90
C GLU A 595 1.18 -30.06 -7.15
N VAL A 596 1.69 -28.91 -6.68
CA VAL A 596 2.90 -28.85 -5.85
C VAL A 596 2.71 -29.52 -4.49
N ALA A 597 1.57 -29.28 -3.82
CA ALA A 597 1.22 -29.92 -2.54
C ALA A 597 1.19 -31.46 -2.66
N THR A 598 0.42 -31.99 -3.61
CA THR A 598 0.33 -33.44 -3.82
C THR A 598 1.67 -34.06 -4.26
N ARG A 599 2.41 -33.42 -5.18
CA ARG A 599 3.64 -34.02 -5.76
C ARG A 599 4.85 -33.99 -4.83
N TYR A 600 5.10 -32.88 -4.13
CA TYR A 600 6.34 -32.69 -3.37
C TYR A 600 6.20 -32.95 -1.87
N PHE A 601 5.01 -32.77 -1.30
CA PHE A 601 4.77 -32.93 0.14
C PHE A 601 4.04 -34.23 0.48
N GLY A 602 3.69 -35.04 -0.53
CA GLY A 602 3.05 -36.34 -0.33
C GLY A 602 1.64 -36.25 0.26
N VAL A 603 1.01 -35.06 0.20
CA VAL A 603 -0.37 -34.84 0.64
C VAL A 603 -1.30 -35.63 -0.28
N SER A 604 -1.61 -36.85 0.17
CA SER A 604 -2.55 -37.75 -0.48
C SER A 604 -3.98 -37.23 -0.34
N GLU A 605 -4.92 -37.79 -1.11
CA GLU A 605 -6.36 -37.55 -0.96
C GLU A 605 -6.93 -38.29 0.29
N SER A 606 -6.22 -38.18 1.41
CA SER A 606 -6.51 -38.83 2.70
C SER A 606 -7.58 -38.04 3.45
N PRO A 607 -8.69 -38.66 3.90
CA PRO A 607 -9.78 -37.97 4.59
C PRO A 607 -9.47 -37.55 6.05
N HIS A 608 -8.20 -37.60 6.47
CA HIS A 608 -7.75 -37.11 7.78
C HIS A 608 -6.57 -36.13 7.72
N ASP A 609 -5.75 -36.16 6.68
CA ASP A 609 -4.72 -35.14 6.44
C ASP A 609 -5.27 -34.07 5.50
N GLN A 610 -6.14 -33.20 6.04
CA GLN A 610 -6.49 -31.94 5.36
C GLN A 610 -5.21 -31.18 5.00
N ASP A 611 -5.08 -30.66 3.77
CA ASP A 611 -3.87 -30.00 3.22
C ASP A 611 -3.31 -28.90 4.17
N PRO A 612 -2.39 -29.25 5.11
CA PRO A 612 -2.41 -28.62 6.43
C PRO A 612 -1.52 -27.37 6.50
N VAL A 613 -0.88 -27.03 5.38
CA VAL A 613 0.14 -25.98 5.33
C VAL A 613 -0.05 -25.09 4.12
N PHE A 614 -0.25 -25.61 2.91
CA PHE A 614 -0.10 -24.80 1.71
C PHE A 614 -1.25 -23.80 1.50
N GLN A 615 -2.50 -24.27 1.43
CA GLN A 615 -3.64 -23.39 1.17
C GLN A 615 -3.86 -22.35 2.30
N PRO A 616 -3.78 -22.67 3.60
CA PRO A 616 -3.89 -21.68 4.66
C PRO A 616 -2.76 -20.64 4.66
N VAL A 617 -1.54 -21.02 4.27
CA VAL A 617 -0.39 -20.11 4.14
C VAL A 617 -0.53 -19.21 2.92
N MET A 618 -0.99 -19.73 1.78
CA MET A 618 -1.25 -18.92 0.58
C MET A 618 -2.34 -17.88 0.84
N THR A 619 -3.43 -18.26 1.52
CA THR A 619 -4.50 -17.32 1.93
C THR A 619 -3.95 -16.22 2.83
N LYS A 620 -3.03 -16.53 3.76
CA LYS A 620 -2.35 -15.52 4.60
C LYS A 620 -1.52 -14.53 3.77
N TYR A 621 -0.80 -14.97 2.73
CA TYR A 621 -0.10 -14.06 1.82
C TYR A 621 -1.03 -13.25 0.92
N ARG A 622 -2.08 -13.87 0.37
CA ARG A 622 -3.14 -13.17 -0.40
C ARG A 622 -3.71 -12.01 0.43
N VAL A 623 -4.11 -12.26 1.68
CA VAL A 623 -4.68 -11.21 2.54
C VAL A 623 -3.65 -10.13 2.92
N VAL A 624 -2.38 -10.48 3.19
CA VAL A 624 -1.34 -9.44 3.42
C VAL A 624 -1.16 -8.53 2.21
N ALA A 625 -1.21 -9.07 0.99
CA ALA A 625 -1.20 -8.26 -0.23
C ALA A 625 -2.47 -7.39 -0.37
N THR A 626 -3.65 -7.96 -0.05
CA THR A 626 -4.93 -7.22 -0.03
C THR A 626 -4.91 -6.05 0.96
N LEU A 627 -4.40 -6.25 2.17
CA LEU A 627 -4.22 -5.18 3.16
C LEU A 627 -3.28 -4.08 2.65
N GLY A 628 -2.20 -4.46 1.93
CA GLY A 628 -1.33 -3.52 1.23
C GLY A 628 -2.07 -2.70 0.16
N SER A 629 -2.93 -3.33 -0.65
CA SER A 629 -3.74 -2.60 -1.64
C SER A 629 -4.78 -1.68 -1.01
N PHE A 630 -5.42 -2.03 0.12
CA PHE A 630 -6.35 -1.14 0.81
C PHE A 630 -5.64 0.12 1.34
N LEU A 631 -4.44 -0.03 1.91
CA LEU A 631 -3.63 1.12 2.33
C LEU A 631 -3.19 1.98 1.14
N PHE A 632 -2.72 1.36 0.04
CA PHE A 632 -2.35 2.09 -1.17
C PHE A 632 -3.52 2.88 -1.76
N MET A 633 -4.72 2.30 -1.85
CA MET A 633 -5.91 2.99 -2.33
C MET A 633 -6.35 4.10 -1.37
N GLY A 634 -6.39 3.83 -0.06
CA GLY A 634 -6.80 4.80 0.96
C GLY A 634 -5.90 6.04 1.02
N PHE A 635 -4.57 5.85 0.89
CA PHE A 635 -3.62 6.96 0.82
C PHE A 635 -3.54 7.61 -0.58
N GLY A 636 -3.65 6.84 -1.65
CA GLY A 636 -3.45 7.31 -3.03
C GLY A 636 -4.67 7.92 -3.69
N MET A 637 -5.89 7.59 -3.25
CA MET A 637 -7.16 8.01 -3.88
C MET A 637 -8.09 8.75 -2.92
N SER A 638 -7.52 9.73 -2.22
CA SER A 638 -8.24 10.60 -1.27
C SER A 638 -7.89 12.09 -1.51
N GLY A 639 -7.82 12.57 -2.75
CA GLY A 639 -7.39 13.94 -3.15
C GLY A 639 -8.49 14.96 -3.31
N TRP A 640 -8.80 15.50 -4.51
CA TRP A 640 -10.07 16.23 -4.67
C TRP A 640 -11.25 15.29 -4.95
N ASP A 641 -11.04 14.26 -5.77
CA ASP A 641 -12.11 13.76 -6.62
C ASP A 641 -12.88 12.53 -6.09
N TYR A 642 -12.65 12.05 -4.86
CA TYR A 642 -13.09 10.68 -4.47
C TYR A 642 -13.90 10.47 -3.17
N GLY A 643 -13.94 11.43 -2.25
CA GLY A 643 -14.72 11.36 -0.99
C GLY A 643 -13.95 11.66 0.32
N GLY A 644 -12.62 11.57 0.33
CA GLY A 644 -11.73 11.63 1.51
C GLY A 644 -11.42 13.03 2.09
N ASP A 645 -10.15 13.29 2.41
CA ASP A 645 -9.70 14.58 3.00
C ASP A 645 -8.20 14.95 2.70
N PHE A 646 -7.63 14.74 1.48
CA PHE A 646 -6.31 15.30 1.06
C PHE A 646 -6.32 16.33 -0.11
N ASP A 647 -5.22 17.04 -0.36
CA ASP A 647 -4.98 17.94 -1.52
C ASP A 647 -4.89 17.17 -2.84
N PHE A 648 -4.38 15.94 -2.74
CA PHE A 648 -3.78 15.20 -3.83
C PHE A 648 -4.38 13.81 -3.95
N THR A 649 -4.66 13.43 -5.19
CA THR A 649 -4.99 12.07 -5.58
C THR A 649 -4.16 11.65 -6.77
N LEU A 650 -3.82 10.37 -6.81
CA LEU A 650 -3.56 9.68 -8.07
C LEU A 650 -4.84 9.79 -8.92
N GLU A 651 -4.69 10.17 -10.18
CA GLU A 651 -5.81 10.10 -11.12
C GLU A 651 -6.20 8.65 -11.36
N TYR A 652 -7.47 8.43 -11.72
CA TYR A 652 -8.02 7.10 -11.87
C TYR A 652 -7.25 6.32 -12.95
N THR A 653 -6.97 7.01 -14.06
CA THR A 653 -6.14 6.55 -15.18
C THR A 653 -4.71 6.20 -14.74
N GLN A 654 -4.08 7.01 -13.88
CA GLN A 654 -2.73 6.76 -13.36
C GLN A 654 -2.68 5.50 -12.48
N VAL A 655 -3.69 5.27 -11.63
CA VAL A 655 -3.77 4.03 -10.83
C VAL A 655 -3.94 2.81 -11.73
N MET A 656 -4.79 2.89 -12.76
CA MET A 656 -4.96 1.80 -13.72
C MET A 656 -3.68 1.56 -14.54
N LEU A 657 -2.93 2.59 -14.93
CA LEU A 657 -1.62 2.45 -15.56
C LEU A 657 -0.63 1.73 -14.63
N LEU A 658 -0.48 2.20 -13.39
CA LEU A 658 0.45 1.64 -12.42
C LEU A 658 0.15 0.16 -12.13
N VAL A 659 -1.11 -0.19 -11.83
CA VAL A 659 -1.52 -1.58 -11.57
C VAL A 659 -1.42 -2.42 -12.83
N GLY A 660 -1.71 -1.85 -14.00
CA GLY A 660 -1.52 -2.49 -15.32
C GLY A 660 -0.06 -2.87 -15.57
N LEU A 661 0.88 -1.94 -15.38
CA LEU A 661 2.32 -2.17 -15.48
C LEU A 661 2.82 -3.18 -14.45
N VAL A 662 2.35 -3.09 -13.19
CA VAL A 662 2.66 -4.10 -12.15
C VAL A 662 2.13 -5.48 -12.54
N SER A 663 1.00 -5.59 -13.24
CA SER A 663 0.44 -6.87 -13.70
C SER A 663 1.21 -7.51 -14.88
N LEU A 664 2.01 -6.74 -15.63
CA LEU A 664 2.97 -7.29 -16.61
C LEU A 664 4.16 -8.01 -15.94
N LEU A 665 4.50 -7.66 -14.69
CA LEU A 665 5.63 -8.25 -13.98
C LEU A 665 5.40 -9.75 -13.65
N PRO A 666 4.24 -10.19 -13.14
CA PRO A 666 3.86 -11.61 -13.13
C PRO A 666 3.89 -12.26 -14.51
N ALA A 667 3.31 -11.64 -15.54
CA ALA A 667 3.26 -12.23 -16.89
C ALA A 667 4.66 -12.51 -17.47
N THR A 668 5.60 -11.58 -17.29
CA THR A 668 7.00 -11.74 -17.74
C THR A 668 7.77 -12.73 -16.86
N LEU A 669 7.69 -12.63 -15.52
CA LEU A 669 8.42 -13.50 -14.60
C LEU A 669 7.99 -14.97 -14.66
N LEU A 670 6.71 -15.24 -14.89
CA LEU A 670 6.20 -16.61 -15.15
C LEU A 670 6.79 -17.20 -16.44
N GLY A 671 7.17 -16.35 -17.40
CA GLY A 671 7.92 -16.70 -18.61
C GLY A 671 9.34 -17.23 -18.36
N PHE A 672 9.91 -17.01 -17.17
CA PHE A 672 11.29 -17.40 -16.86
C PHE A 672 11.43 -18.30 -15.62
N THR A 673 10.54 -18.18 -14.63
CA THR A 673 10.71 -18.82 -13.31
C THR A 673 9.97 -20.15 -13.13
N VAL A 674 8.88 -20.40 -13.87
CA VAL A 674 8.05 -21.60 -13.69
C VAL A 674 8.42 -22.68 -14.71
N CYS A 675 9.01 -23.77 -14.23
CA CYS A 675 9.17 -25.03 -14.98
C CYS A 675 7.98 -25.96 -14.71
N GLU A 676 6.97 -25.92 -15.58
CA GLU A 676 5.86 -26.88 -15.57
C GLU A 676 6.25 -28.17 -16.31
N SER A 677 5.84 -29.32 -15.78
CA SER A 677 6.05 -30.63 -16.42
C SER A 677 4.99 -30.90 -17.49
N ALA A 678 5.42 -31.40 -18.67
CA ALA A 678 4.56 -31.58 -19.83
C ALA A 678 3.24 -32.33 -19.54
N ARG A 679 2.12 -31.60 -19.51
CA ARG A 679 0.82 -32.12 -19.06
C ARG A 679 -0.11 -32.53 -20.21
N GLU A 680 -0.53 -33.80 -20.22
CA GLU A 680 -1.53 -34.33 -21.15
C GLU A 680 -2.88 -33.61 -21.05
N ARG A 681 -3.66 -33.66 -22.14
CA ARG A 681 -4.97 -33.00 -22.24
C ARG A 681 -6.03 -33.83 -21.52
N ARG A 682 -6.73 -33.26 -20.52
CA ARG A 682 -7.94 -33.89 -19.98
C ARG A 682 -9.04 -33.84 -21.04
N SER A 683 -9.69 -34.97 -21.32
CA SER A 683 -10.82 -35.03 -22.23
C SER A 683 -12.00 -34.23 -21.68
N LEU A 684 -12.52 -33.27 -22.45
CA LEU A 684 -13.69 -32.46 -22.06
C LEU A 684 -14.88 -33.35 -21.66
N ARG A 685 -15.12 -34.44 -22.40
CA ARG A 685 -16.17 -35.42 -22.09
C ARG A 685 -15.96 -36.08 -20.72
N ARG A 686 -14.72 -36.30 -20.31
CA ARG A 686 -14.39 -36.89 -19.01
C ARG A 686 -14.62 -35.88 -17.89
N SER A 687 -14.08 -34.67 -18.00
CA SER A 687 -14.25 -33.63 -16.97
C SER A 687 -15.70 -33.17 -16.81
N LEU A 688 -16.48 -33.10 -17.90
CA LEU A 688 -17.93 -32.88 -17.84
C LEU A 688 -18.66 -34.07 -17.19
N SER A 689 -18.23 -35.32 -17.44
CA SER A 689 -18.81 -36.49 -16.79
C SER A 689 -18.49 -36.57 -15.29
N GLU A 690 -17.32 -36.07 -14.88
CA GLU A 690 -16.90 -35.96 -13.47
C GLU A 690 -17.74 -34.89 -12.75
N ILE A 691 -17.90 -33.69 -13.33
CA ILE A 691 -18.79 -32.63 -12.81
C ILE A 691 -20.25 -33.11 -12.77
N TRP A 692 -20.72 -33.81 -13.80
CA TRP A 692 -22.07 -34.38 -13.85
C TRP A 692 -22.30 -35.41 -12.74
N ALA A 693 -21.31 -36.26 -12.42
CA ALA A 693 -21.40 -37.20 -11.31
C ALA A 693 -21.54 -36.49 -9.94
N PHE A 694 -20.82 -35.38 -9.72
CA PHE A 694 -21.00 -34.56 -8.51
C PHE A 694 -22.40 -33.93 -8.45
N VAL A 695 -22.87 -33.31 -9.53
CA VAL A 695 -24.17 -32.61 -9.54
C VAL A 695 -25.37 -33.58 -9.54
N LEU A 696 -25.16 -34.86 -9.90
CA LEU A 696 -26.11 -35.96 -9.70
C LEU A 696 -26.29 -36.37 -8.24
N ASN A 697 -25.28 -36.20 -7.36
CA ASN A 697 -25.36 -36.56 -5.95
C ASN A 697 -26.43 -35.69 -5.25
N SER A 698 -27.55 -36.31 -4.85
CA SER A 698 -28.75 -35.56 -4.44
C SER A 698 -28.59 -34.84 -3.10
N GLY A 699 -27.70 -35.31 -2.22
CA GLY A 699 -27.28 -34.62 -1.00
C GLY A 699 -26.46 -33.36 -1.30
N LEU A 700 -25.41 -33.50 -2.13
CA LEU A 700 -24.55 -32.39 -2.55
C LEU A 700 -25.33 -31.31 -3.30
N ASN A 701 -26.12 -31.71 -4.29
CA ASN A 701 -27.00 -30.86 -5.10
C ASN A 701 -27.99 -30.08 -4.22
N HIS A 702 -28.59 -30.73 -3.23
CA HIS A 702 -29.54 -30.08 -2.33
C HIS A 702 -28.88 -29.06 -1.40
N VAL A 703 -27.67 -29.31 -0.88
CA VAL A 703 -26.94 -28.29 -0.10
C VAL A 703 -26.53 -27.10 -0.99
N LEU A 704 -26.07 -27.36 -2.21
CA LEU A 704 -25.75 -26.32 -3.20
C LEU A 704 -26.98 -25.48 -3.59
N PHE A 705 -28.14 -26.11 -3.79
CA PHE A 705 -29.40 -25.41 -4.04
C PHE A 705 -29.83 -24.53 -2.86
N CYS A 706 -29.67 -25.01 -1.63
CA CYS A 706 -29.99 -24.22 -0.43
C CYS A 706 -28.99 -23.07 -0.23
N ARG A 707 -27.71 -23.25 -0.56
CA ARG A 707 -26.74 -22.15 -0.62
C ARG A 707 -27.11 -21.12 -1.69
N PHE A 708 -27.56 -21.57 -2.86
CA PHE A 708 -28.00 -20.67 -3.93
C PHE A 708 -29.21 -19.84 -3.48
N VAL A 709 -30.35 -20.47 -3.14
CA VAL A 709 -31.58 -19.72 -2.83
C VAL A 709 -31.44 -18.91 -1.54
N GLY A 710 -30.82 -19.47 -0.50
CA GLY A 710 -30.47 -18.72 0.71
C GLY A 710 -29.55 -17.54 0.44
N GLY A 711 -28.54 -17.72 -0.42
CA GLY A 711 -27.61 -16.66 -0.85
C GLY A 711 -28.25 -15.57 -1.72
N VAL A 712 -29.32 -15.88 -2.47
CA VAL A 712 -30.12 -14.87 -3.17
C VAL A 712 -30.90 -14.03 -2.17
N CYS A 713 -31.56 -14.66 -1.20
CA CYS A 713 -32.30 -13.97 -0.13
C CYS A 713 -31.38 -13.12 0.76
N ALA A 714 -30.23 -13.65 1.16
CA ALA A 714 -29.21 -12.93 1.94
C ALA A 714 -28.43 -11.88 1.13
N GLY A 715 -28.42 -12.00 -0.20
CA GLY A 715 -27.79 -11.06 -1.12
C GLY A 715 -28.66 -9.84 -1.49
N VAL A 716 -29.89 -9.75 -0.98
CA VAL A 716 -30.70 -8.52 -1.11
C VAL A 716 -30.14 -7.46 -0.14
N SER A 717 -30.03 -6.22 -0.60
CA SER A 717 -29.54 -5.06 0.14
C SER A 717 -30.30 -3.81 -0.33
N ALA A 718 -29.97 -2.63 0.19
CA ALA A 718 -30.52 -1.36 -0.29
C ALA A 718 -29.48 -0.60 -1.14
N THR A 719 -29.89 -0.12 -2.31
CA THR A 719 -29.10 0.75 -3.21
C THR A 719 -28.66 2.04 -2.52
N ALA A 720 -29.44 2.52 -1.56
CA ALA A 720 -29.18 3.71 -0.76
C ALA A 720 -28.00 3.59 0.23
N VAL A 721 -27.44 2.39 0.48
CA VAL A 721 -26.34 2.18 1.44
C VAL A 721 -25.13 3.10 1.18
N ASN A 722 -24.64 3.16 -0.07
CA ASN A 722 -23.47 4.00 -0.37
C ASN A 722 -23.80 5.51 -0.35
N PRO A 723 -24.93 5.97 -0.93
CA PRO A 723 -25.38 7.35 -0.76
C PRO A 723 -25.58 7.79 0.70
N ILE A 724 -26.11 6.95 1.59
CA ILE A 724 -26.31 7.30 3.01
C ILE A 724 -24.97 7.38 3.75
N ALA A 725 -24.05 6.44 3.48
CA ALA A 725 -22.69 6.50 4.00
C ALA A 725 -22.02 7.84 3.68
N PHE A 726 -22.20 8.32 2.45
CA PHE A 726 -21.63 9.57 1.97
C PHE A 726 -22.38 10.81 2.46
N TYR A 727 -23.66 10.99 2.09
CA TYR A 727 -24.43 12.21 2.34
C TYR A 727 -24.95 12.36 3.78
N TYR A 728 -25.31 11.29 4.48
CA TYR A 728 -25.84 11.38 5.85
C TYR A 728 -24.75 11.11 6.90
N ALA A 729 -23.90 10.09 6.72
CA ALA A 729 -22.89 9.73 7.71
C ALA A 729 -21.54 10.46 7.52
N GLY A 730 -21.30 11.10 6.36
CA GLY A 730 -20.06 11.83 6.09
C GLY A 730 -18.82 10.93 6.03
N VAL A 731 -18.96 9.71 5.50
CA VAL A 731 -17.90 8.70 5.49
C VAL A 731 -16.80 9.03 4.48
N GLN A 732 -15.59 9.20 5.00
CA GLN A 732 -14.38 9.45 4.21
C GLN A 732 -13.73 8.11 3.79
N PRO A 733 -13.42 7.88 2.50
CA PRO A 733 -12.60 6.78 1.97
C PRO A 733 -11.35 6.40 2.77
N LEU A 734 -10.62 7.35 3.36
CA LEU A 734 -9.50 7.01 4.25
C LEU A 734 -9.97 6.22 5.47
N ASN A 735 -11.06 6.65 6.10
CA ASN A 735 -11.61 5.99 7.28
C ASN A 735 -12.33 4.69 6.90
N ASP A 736 -13.05 4.64 5.77
CA ASP A 736 -13.63 3.41 5.24
C ASP A 736 -12.58 2.34 4.88
N THR A 737 -11.46 2.73 4.24
CA THR A 737 -10.36 1.80 3.90
C THR A 737 -9.60 1.34 5.15
N VAL A 738 -9.38 2.21 6.14
CA VAL A 738 -8.81 1.84 7.46
C VAL A 738 -9.73 0.88 8.21
N VAL A 739 -11.03 1.09 8.18
CA VAL A 739 -12.00 0.22 8.89
C VAL A 739 -12.25 -1.08 8.13
N SER A 740 -12.21 -1.07 6.80
CA SER A 740 -12.15 -2.28 5.96
C SER A 740 -10.90 -3.13 6.23
N PHE A 741 -9.74 -2.49 6.43
CA PHE A 741 -8.51 -3.17 6.88
C PHE A 741 -8.73 -3.87 8.24
N VAL A 742 -9.40 -3.23 9.19
CA VAL A 742 -9.74 -3.83 10.50
C VAL A 742 -10.73 -4.99 10.34
N ALA A 743 -11.77 -4.85 9.53
CA ALA A 743 -12.72 -5.93 9.24
C ALA A 743 -12.01 -7.17 8.65
N ILE A 744 -11.06 -6.98 7.72
CA ILE A 744 -10.26 -8.08 7.16
C ILE A 744 -9.35 -8.74 8.21
N ALA A 745 -8.79 -7.97 9.15
CA ALA A 745 -8.04 -8.52 10.27
C ALA A 745 -8.94 -9.34 11.23
N VAL A 746 -10.20 -8.93 11.41
CA VAL A 746 -11.23 -9.67 12.18
C VAL A 746 -11.65 -10.97 11.47
N VAL A 747 -11.79 -10.97 10.13
CA VAL A 747 -11.98 -12.19 9.33
C VAL A 747 -10.79 -13.15 9.52
N LEU A 748 -9.55 -12.66 9.41
CA LEU A 748 -8.36 -13.48 9.64
C LEU A 748 -8.33 -14.07 11.06
N TRP A 749 -8.64 -13.27 12.08
CA TRP A 749 -8.69 -13.74 13.46
C TRP A 749 -9.74 -14.85 13.62
N THR A 750 -10.94 -14.66 13.06
CA THR A 750 -12.04 -15.63 13.07
C THR A 750 -11.63 -16.95 12.41
N LEU A 751 -11.04 -16.90 11.21
CA LEU A 751 -10.56 -18.09 10.50
C LEU A 751 -9.48 -18.84 11.29
N ASN A 752 -8.49 -18.14 11.86
CA ASN A 752 -7.46 -18.75 12.72
C ASN A 752 -7.98 -19.22 14.09
N TRP A 753 -9.22 -18.87 14.47
CA TRP A 753 -9.90 -19.33 15.68
C TRP A 753 -10.78 -20.56 15.42
N VAL A 754 -11.39 -20.66 14.24
CA VAL A 754 -12.05 -21.89 13.75
C VAL A 754 -11.03 -23.01 13.60
N ASP A 755 -9.94 -22.75 12.86
CA ASP A 755 -8.83 -23.66 12.53
C ASP A 755 -8.16 -24.36 13.73
N LYS A 756 -8.23 -23.76 14.93
CA LYS A 756 -7.50 -24.23 16.13
C LYS A 756 -8.32 -25.04 17.14
N LYS A 757 -9.56 -25.38 16.81
CA LYS A 757 -10.51 -25.98 17.78
C LYS A 757 -11.39 -27.00 17.09
N ASP A 758 -11.72 -28.09 17.78
CA ASP A 758 -12.73 -29.03 17.28
C ASP A 758 -14.13 -28.42 17.41
N TRP A 759 -14.67 -27.88 16.31
CA TRP A 759 -15.97 -27.22 16.24
C TRP A 759 -17.15 -28.21 16.18
N ASN A 760 -17.35 -28.95 17.27
CA ASN A 760 -18.56 -29.75 17.49
C ASN A 760 -19.71 -28.88 18.03
N VAL A 761 -20.27 -28.02 17.18
CA VAL A 761 -21.38 -27.09 17.47
C VAL A 761 -22.50 -27.23 16.41
N ASP A 762 -23.73 -26.80 16.73
CA ASP A 762 -24.82 -26.76 15.75
C ASP A 762 -24.59 -25.59 14.76
N TYR A 763 -24.25 -25.93 13.52
CA TYR A 763 -23.98 -25.00 12.42
C TYR A 763 -25.15 -24.07 12.13
N ARG A 764 -26.39 -24.55 12.25
CA ARG A 764 -27.59 -23.71 12.04
C ARG A 764 -27.70 -22.69 13.16
N ALA A 765 -27.44 -23.08 14.40
CA ALA A 765 -27.48 -22.17 15.54
C ALA A 765 -26.40 -21.08 15.45
N VAL A 766 -25.18 -21.41 15.00
CA VAL A 766 -24.11 -20.42 14.79
C VAL A 766 -24.52 -19.37 13.75
N ILE A 767 -25.02 -19.79 12.58
CA ILE A 767 -25.41 -18.85 11.52
C ILE A 767 -26.64 -18.04 11.96
N VAL A 768 -27.68 -18.67 12.52
CA VAL A 768 -28.89 -17.95 12.98
C VAL A 768 -28.54 -16.88 14.03
N VAL A 769 -27.72 -17.21 15.04
CA VAL A 769 -27.31 -16.22 16.05
C VAL A 769 -26.43 -15.13 15.43
N GLY A 770 -25.47 -15.49 14.58
CA GLY A 770 -24.60 -14.53 13.90
C GLY A 770 -25.37 -13.52 13.04
N THR A 771 -26.27 -14.02 12.19
CA THR A 771 -27.12 -13.17 11.34
C THR A 771 -28.09 -12.33 12.17
N VAL A 772 -28.81 -12.90 13.14
CA VAL A 772 -29.77 -12.11 13.95
C VAL A 772 -29.07 -11.02 14.77
N VAL A 773 -27.87 -11.27 15.31
CA VAL A 773 -27.10 -10.24 16.01
C VAL A 773 -26.61 -9.15 15.04
N ALA A 774 -26.10 -9.51 13.86
CA ALA A 774 -25.71 -8.53 12.84
C ALA A 774 -26.88 -7.63 12.43
N LEU A 775 -28.02 -8.23 12.03
CA LEU A 775 -29.18 -7.48 11.55
C LEU A 775 -29.81 -6.58 12.62
N VAL A 776 -29.75 -6.96 13.91
CA VAL A 776 -30.25 -6.10 15.00
C VAL A 776 -29.31 -4.90 15.24
N LEU A 777 -28.00 -5.08 15.07
CA LEU A 777 -27.02 -3.99 15.20
C LEU A 777 -27.09 -3.02 14.01
N ASP A 778 -27.10 -3.55 12.79
CA ASP A 778 -27.22 -2.75 11.57
C ASP A 778 -28.55 -2.01 11.51
N LEU A 779 -29.69 -2.69 11.70
CA LEU A 779 -31.00 -2.02 11.75
C LEU A 779 -31.02 -0.87 12.78
N GLY A 780 -30.45 -1.07 13.97
CA GLY A 780 -30.40 -0.03 14.99
C GLY A 780 -29.61 1.20 14.55
N ALA A 781 -28.40 1.01 14.03
CA ALA A 781 -27.52 2.10 13.63
C ALA A 781 -27.95 2.78 12.32
N THR A 782 -28.40 2.00 11.34
CA THR A 782 -28.93 2.49 10.07
C THR A 782 -30.20 3.33 10.30
N MET A 783 -31.13 2.90 11.16
CA MET A 783 -32.31 3.72 11.51
C MET A 783 -31.94 5.02 12.24
N PHE A 784 -30.96 4.99 13.17
CA PHE A 784 -30.49 6.22 13.82
C PHE A 784 -29.77 7.18 12.86
N THR A 785 -29.17 6.68 11.77
CA THR A 785 -28.52 7.52 10.75
C THR A 785 -29.54 8.14 9.79
N ILE A 786 -30.53 7.36 9.33
CA ILE A 786 -31.63 7.83 8.46
C ILE A 786 -32.43 8.92 9.17
N TRP A 787 -32.87 8.66 10.40
CA TRP A 787 -33.73 9.57 11.17
C TRP A 787 -33.00 10.71 11.88
N ASP A 788 -31.71 10.91 11.60
CA ASP A 788 -30.89 12.00 12.14
C ASP A 788 -30.82 12.03 13.69
N VAL A 789 -30.68 10.83 14.28
CA VAL A 789 -30.45 10.63 15.72
C VAL A 789 -28.94 10.51 16.00
N VAL A 790 -28.21 9.82 15.12
CA VAL A 790 -26.74 9.69 15.17
C VAL A 790 -26.19 9.63 13.74
N ARG A 791 -25.86 10.80 13.18
CA ARG A 791 -25.10 10.92 11.92
C ARG A 791 -23.61 11.06 12.22
N SER A 792 -22.87 9.96 12.11
CA SER A 792 -21.42 9.92 12.38
C SER A 792 -20.74 8.81 11.58
N GLN A 793 -19.69 9.17 10.84
CA GLN A 793 -18.95 8.22 10.00
C GLN A 793 -18.48 6.98 10.78
N TRP A 794 -17.92 7.17 11.98
CA TRP A 794 -17.43 6.08 12.84
C TRP A 794 -18.53 5.15 13.34
N PHE A 795 -19.76 5.65 13.49
CA PHE A 795 -20.92 4.86 13.89
C PHE A 795 -21.41 3.99 12.74
N TRP A 796 -21.40 4.52 11.51
CA TRP A 796 -21.76 3.80 10.29
C TRP A 796 -20.73 2.73 9.90
N ILE A 797 -19.46 3.10 9.71
CA ILE A 797 -18.41 2.16 9.23
C ILE A 797 -18.04 1.09 10.28
N GLY A 798 -18.37 1.30 11.55
CA GLY A 798 -18.19 0.27 12.59
C GLY A 798 -19.02 -1.00 12.37
N LEU A 799 -20.11 -0.92 11.60
CA LEU A 799 -21.02 -2.03 11.33
C LEU A 799 -20.33 -3.17 10.54
N PRO A 800 -19.72 -2.94 9.35
CA PRO A 800 -18.90 -3.93 8.64
C PRO A 800 -17.89 -4.73 9.48
N VAL A 801 -17.30 -4.13 10.52
CA VAL A 801 -16.34 -4.81 11.41
C VAL A 801 -17.03 -5.85 12.29
N MET A 802 -18.26 -5.59 12.73
CA MET A 802 -19.06 -6.53 13.53
C MET A 802 -19.64 -7.64 12.66
N GLU A 803 -20.07 -7.32 11.43
CA GLU A 803 -20.59 -8.29 10.45
C GLU A 803 -19.51 -9.24 9.89
N ALA A 804 -18.24 -8.82 9.93
CA ALA A 804 -17.10 -9.63 9.49
C ALA A 804 -17.04 -11.01 10.14
N ILE A 805 -17.46 -11.14 11.41
CA ILE A 805 -17.43 -12.42 12.13
C ILE A 805 -18.55 -13.37 11.64
N PRO A 806 -19.86 -13.00 11.65
CA PRO A 806 -20.90 -13.81 11.02
C PRO A 806 -20.62 -14.19 9.56
N SER A 807 -20.15 -13.25 8.74
CA SER A 807 -19.86 -13.47 7.32
C SER A 807 -18.74 -14.50 7.10
N ALA A 808 -17.64 -14.41 7.87
CA ALA A 808 -16.57 -15.39 7.84
C ALA A 808 -17.02 -16.79 8.30
N LEU A 809 -17.92 -16.86 9.29
CA LEU A 809 -18.45 -18.14 9.79
C LEU A 809 -19.42 -18.80 8.81
N ASP A 810 -20.34 -18.06 8.18
CA ASP A 810 -21.25 -18.57 7.14
C ASP A 810 -20.47 -19.24 5.99
N TYR A 811 -19.52 -18.52 5.39
CA TYR A 811 -18.71 -19.04 4.29
C TYR A 811 -17.91 -20.29 4.68
N THR A 812 -17.32 -20.28 5.89
CA THR A 812 -16.52 -21.41 6.39
C THR A 812 -17.38 -22.64 6.65
N ILE A 813 -18.54 -22.47 7.28
CA ILE A 813 -19.48 -23.55 7.58
C ILE A 813 -20.04 -24.17 6.29
N PHE A 814 -20.48 -23.36 5.33
CA PHE A 814 -20.97 -23.86 4.04
C PHE A 814 -19.90 -24.63 3.25
N THR A 815 -18.65 -24.15 3.30
CA THR A 815 -17.51 -24.84 2.66
C THR A 815 -17.24 -26.18 3.34
N PHE A 816 -17.13 -26.20 4.67
CA PHE A 816 -16.87 -27.41 5.47
C PHE A 816 -17.94 -28.49 5.28
N VAL A 817 -19.23 -28.10 5.37
CA VAL A 817 -20.37 -28.99 5.16
C VAL A 817 -20.32 -29.63 3.77
N LEU A 818 -19.98 -28.86 2.73
CA LEU A 818 -19.96 -29.41 1.37
C LEU A 818 -18.73 -30.29 1.10
N THR A 819 -17.59 -30.05 1.74
CA THR A 819 -16.45 -31.00 1.71
C THR A 819 -16.79 -32.31 2.43
N GLU A 820 -17.47 -32.29 3.58
CA GLU A 820 -17.90 -33.52 4.29
C GLU A 820 -18.92 -34.35 3.49
N VAL A 821 -19.75 -33.70 2.66
CA VAL A 821 -20.73 -34.38 1.78
C VAL A 821 -20.09 -34.90 0.48
N ALA A 822 -18.94 -34.36 0.08
CA ALA A 822 -18.19 -34.76 -1.12
C ALA A 822 -17.29 -35.98 -0.87
N ASP A 823 -16.74 -36.54 -1.95
CA ASP A 823 -15.64 -37.50 -1.88
C ASP A 823 -14.27 -36.79 -1.97
N PRO A 824 -13.20 -37.32 -1.33
CA PRO A 824 -11.90 -36.62 -1.22
C PRO A 824 -11.33 -36.10 -2.55
N SER A 825 -11.40 -36.93 -3.60
CA SER A 825 -10.97 -36.59 -4.98
C SER A 825 -11.80 -35.48 -5.64
N GLY A 826 -12.90 -35.04 -5.02
CA GLY A 826 -13.77 -33.96 -5.47
C GLY A 826 -13.62 -32.64 -4.71
N HIS A 827 -12.91 -32.61 -3.57
CA HIS A 827 -12.94 -31.46 -2.64
C HIS A 827 -12.61 -30.11 -3.30
N ALA A 828 -11.59 -30.07 -4.18
CA ALA A 828 -11.22 -28.84 -4.89
C ALA A 828 -12.31 -28.35 -5.86
N THR A 829 -12.89 -29.26 -6.66
CA THR A 829 -14.01 -28.99 -7.57
C THR A 829 -15.23 -28.47 -6.81
N VAL A 830 -15.51 -29.07 -5.65
CA VAL A 830 -16.65 -28.74 -4.78
C VAL A 830 -16.47 -27.38 -4.12
N SER A 831 -15.28 -27.05 -3.60
CA SER A 831 -14.96 -25.73 -3.04
C SER A 831 -15.04 -24.60 -4.08
N GLY A 832 -14.51 -24.84 -5.29
CA GLY A 832 -14.68 -23.92 -6.42
C GLY A 832 -16.16 -23.70 -6.79
N LEU A 833 -16.98 -24.75 -6.70
CA LEU A 833 -18.42 -24.66 -6.95
C LEU A 833 -19.18 -23.90 -5.85
N VAL A 834 -18.84 -24.07 -4.56
CA VAL A 834 -19.39 -23.23 -3.45
C VAL A 834 -19.11 -21.76 -3.71
N THR A 835 -17.87 -21.45 -4.08
CA THR A 835 -17.43 -20.07 -4.37
C THR A 835 -18.30 -19.46 -5.47
N SER A 836 -18.37 -20.10 -6.63
CA SER A 836 -19.10 -19.56 -7.77
C SER A 836 -20.62 -19.52 -7.58
N VAL A 837 -21.21 -20.51 -6.88
CA VAL A 837 -22.63 -20.50 -6.51
C VAL A 837 -22.94 -19.35 -5.55
N SER A 838 -22.04 -19.06 -4.59
CA SER A 838 -22.22 -17.95 -3.63
C SER A 838 -22.12 -16.58 -4.32
N PHE A 839 -21.12 -16.37 -5.18
CA PHE A 839 -21.01 -15.13 -5.96
C PHE A 839 -22.22 -14.91 -6.86
N LEU A 840 -22.66 -15.94 -7.60
CA LEU A 840 -23.81 -15.81 -8.50
C LEU A 840 -25.13 -15.56 -7.75
N ALA A 841 -25.32 -16.20 -6.58
CA ALA A 841 -26.48 -15.98 -5.73
C ALA A 841 -26.52 -14.54 -5.18
N SER A 842 -25.40 -14.03 -4.67
CA SER A 842 -25.26 -12.65 -4.21
C SER A 842 -25.52 -11.65 -5.34
N SER A 843 -24.93 -11.83 -6.52
CA SER A 843 -25.16 -10.99 -7.70
C SER A 843 -26.63 -10.95 -8.12
N LEU A 844 -27.38 -12.03 -7.93
CA LEU A 844 -28.81 -12.10 -8.23
C LEU A 844 -29.68 -11.45 -7.16
N GLY A 845 -29.33 -11.56 -5.87
CA GLY A 845 -29.96 -10.79 -4.79
C GLY A 845 -29.77 -9.27 -4.98
N LEU A 846 -28.58 -8.85 -5.40
CA LEU A 846 -28.28 -7.47 -5.78
C LEU A 846 -29.04 -7.01 -7.04
N ALA A 847 -29.40 -7.92 -7.96
CA ALA A 847 -30.29 -7.59 -9.09
C ALA A 847 -31.74 -7.40 -8.64
N VAL A 848 -32.24 -8.23 -7.71
CA VAL A 848 -33.57 -8.08 -7.09
C VAL A 848 -33.67 -6.75 -6.32
N SER A 849 -32.61 -6.39 -5.59
CA SER A 849 -32.52 -5.14 -4.82
C SER A 849 -32.87 -3.92 -5.68
N LYS A 850 -32.18 -3.74 -6.81
CA LYS A 850 -32.43 -2.64 -7.76
C LYS A 850 -33.87 -2.57 -8.27
N TYR A 851 -34.47 -3.73 -8.55
CA TYR A 851 -35.81 -3.82 -9.13
C TYR A 851 -36.92 -3.47 -8.11
N VAL A 852 -36.65 -3.72 -6.82
CA VAL A 852 -37.49 -3.25 -5.71
C VAL A 852 -37.26 -1.76 -5.51
N ASP A 853 -36.02 -1.35 -5.30
CA ASP A 853 -35.63 0.02 -4.91
C ASP A 853 -36.00 1.08 -5.95
N ALA A 854 -36.02 0.74 -7.24
CA ALA A 854 -36.46 1.62 -8.32
C ALA A 854 -37.89 2.18 -8.14
N GLN A 855 -38.70 1.56 -7.28
CA GLN A 855 -40.07 1.98 -6.97
C GLN A 855 -40.12 3.11 -5.92
N PHE A 856 -39.01 3.42 -5.25
CA PHE A 856 -38.89 4.37 -4.13
C PHE A 856 -37.98 5.56 -4.48
N HIS A 857 -38.07 6.65 -3.71
CA HIS A 857 -37.29 7.89 -3.86
C HIS A 857 -35.91 7.75 -3.20
N VAL A 858 -35.06 6.93 -3.80
CA VAL A 858 -33.73 6.56 -3.26
C VAL A 858 -32.57 6.87 -4.21
N THR A 859 -32.75 7.77 -5.17
CA THR A 859 -31.64 8.30 -5.98
C THR A 859 -30.75 9.23 -5.14
N ASN A 860 -29.51 9.47 -5.58
CA ASN A 860 -28.61 10.42 -4.91
C ASN A 860 -29.27 11.81 -4.76
N GLN A 861 -30.08 12.25 -5.73
CA GLN A 861 -30.78 13.54 -5.69
C GLN A 861 -31.93 13.53 -4.67
N ASP A 862 -32.73 12.46 -4.62
CA ASP A 862 -33.79 12.32 -3.60
C ASP A 862 -33.17 12.40 -2.20
N ILE A 863 -32.09 11.65 -1.97
CA ILE A 863 -31.40 11.52 -0.67
C ILE A 863 -30.81 12.86 -0.20
N MET A 864 -30.27 13.69 -1.11
CA MET A 864 -29.81 15.06 -0.78
C MET A 864 -30.93 15.96 -0.22
N THR A 865 -32.20 15.75 -0.61
CA THR A 865 -33.30 16.59 -0.10
C THR A 865 -33.60 16.37 1.39
N ASP A 866 -33.18 15.22 1.93
CA ASP A 866 -33.31 14.82 3.33
C ASP A 866 -34.73 14.98 3.93
N THR A 867 -35.76 14.96 3.07
CA THR A 867 -37.17 15.12 3.43
C THR A 867 -37.72 13.89 4.17
N THR A 868 -38.78 14.08 4.96
CA THR A 868 -39.42 12.98 5.71
C THR A 868 -39.91 11.87 4.79
N ASP A 869 -40.55 12.23 3.67
CA ASP A 869 -41.06 11.27 2.68
C ASP A 869 -39.92 10.42 2.09
N VAL A 870 -38.76 11.02 1.79
CA VAL A 870 -37.55 10.31 1.34
C VAL A 870 -36.97 9.43 2.46
N ARG A 871 -36.91 9.91 3.71
CA ARG A 871 -36.46 9.10 4.86
C ARG A 871 -37.36 7.88 5.07
N GLU A 872 -38.66 8.00 4.84
CA GLU A 872 -39.61 6.87 4.88
C GLU A 872 -39.40 5.89 3.70
N ASP A 873 -39.25 6.37 2.47
CA ASP A 873 -38.97 5.53 1.29
C ASP A 873 -37.64 4.76 1.45
N ILE A 874 -36.58 5.43 1.91
CA ILE A 874 -35.30 4.80 2.28
C ILE A 874 -35.55 3.70 3.33
N MET A 875 -36.23 4.02 4.43
CA MET A 875 -36.51 3.08 5.52
C MET A 875 -37.25 1.83 5.03
N VAL A 876 -38.18 1.96 4.08
CA VAL A 876 -38.88 0.82 3.47
C VAL A 876 -37.93 -0.08 2.67
N THR A 877 -36.99 0.47 1.88
CA THR A 877 -36.00 -0.36 1.15
C THR A 877 -35.15 -1.21 2.11
N PHE A 878 -34.68 -0.63 3.21
CA PHE A 878 -33.94 -1.36 4.25
C PHE A 878 -34.80 -2.42 4.95
N PHE A 879 -36.05 -2.14 5.30
CA PHE A 879 -36.93 -3.16 5.88
C PHE A 879 -37.21 -4.33 4.91
N ILE A 880 -37.32 -4.08 3.61
CA ILE A 880 -37.45 -5.15 2.60
C ILE A 880 -36.15 -5.97 2.53
N ALA A 881 -34.98 -5.31 2.50
CA ALA A 881 -33.69 -5.99 2.51
C ALA A 881 -33.51 -6.88 3.76
N TYR A 882 -33.74 -6.35 4.97
CA TYR A 882 -33.66 -7.12 6.21
C TYR A 882 -34.71 -8.24 6.28
N GLY A 883 -35.92 -8.03 5.76
CA GLY A 883 -36.93 -9.07 5.63
C GLY A 883 -36.49 -10.23 4.72
N MET A 884 -35.88 -9.91 3.58
CA MET A 884 -35.31 -10.90 2.67
C MET A 884 -34.10 -11.63 3.29
N GLN A 885 -33.21 -10.91 3.97
CA GLN A 885 -32.07 -11.50 4.68
C GLN A 885 -32.51 -12.42 5.82
N LEU A 886 -33.53 -12.06 6.60
CA LEU A 886 -34.15 -12.95 7.59
C LEU A 886 -34.82 -14.17 6.93
N SER A 887 -35.45 -14.02 5.75
CA SER A 887 -36.03 -15.14 5.01
C SER A 887 -34.98 -16.16 4.55
N SER A 888 -33.71 -15.77 4.40
CA SER A 888 -32.60 -16.70 4.09
C SER A 888 -32.44 -17.80 5.13
N LEU A 889 -32.75 -17.51 6.41
CA LEU A 889 -32.63 -18.44 7.53
C LEU A 889 -33.57 -19.65 7.40
N LEU A 890 -34.67 -19.53 6.64
CA LEU A 890 -35.56 -20.65 6.33
C LEU A 890 -34.84 -21.75 5.53
N TRP A 891 -33.86 -21.39 4.69
CA TRP A 891 -33.09 -22.33 3.89
C TRP A 891 -32.00 -23.05 4.70
N LEU A 892 -31.61 -22.52 5.88
CA LEU A 892 -30.72 -23.22 6.82
C LEU A 892 -31.38 -24.47 7.43
N LEU A 893 -32.72 -24.60 7.37
CA LEU A 893 -33.42 -25.81 7.81
C LEU A 893 -33.02 -27.07 7.00
N ALA A 894 -32.44 -26.88 5.81
CA ALA A 894 -31.95 -27.93 4.92
C ALA A 894 -30.42 -28.19 5.02
N LEU A 895 -29.67 -27.32 5.71
CA LEU A 895 -28.24 -27.49 5.99
C LEU A 895 -28.05 -28.54 7.11
N PRO A 896 -27.12 -29.50 7.02
CA PRO A 896 -26.77 -30.35 8.16
C PRO A 896 -26.40 -29.55 9.41
N LYS A 897 -26.80 -30.01 10.61
CA LYS A 897 -26.49 -29.35 11.89
C LYS A 897 -25.05 -29.54 12.34
N ASN A 898 -24.45 -30.68 12.04
CA ASN A 898 -23.10 -31.04 12.49
C ASN A 898 -22.46 -32.03 11.51
N THR A 899 -21.17 -32.34 11.73
CA THR A 899 -20.41 -33.32 10.94
C THR A 899 -21.12 -34.67 10.81
N GLN A 900 -21.78 -35.14 11.88
CA GLN A 900 -22.49 -36.42 11.88
C GLN A 900 -23.70 -36.42 10.93
N GLU A 901 -24.48 -35.33 10.89
CA GLU A 901 -25.58 -35.18 9.94
C GLU A 901 -25.05 -35.03 8.50
N SER A 902 -23.93 -34.34 8.27
CA SER A 902 -23.28 -34.27 6.95
C SER A 902 -22.85 -35.65 6.45
N GLN A 903 -22.16 -36.44 7.28
CA GLN A 903 -21.71 -37.78 6.93
C GLN A 903 -22.88 -38.77 6.77
N ALA A 904 -23.94 -38.64 7.59
CA ALA A 904 -25.18 -39.38 7.40
C ALA A 904 -25.85 -39.03 6.04
N LYS A 905 -25.91 -37.74 5.69
CA LYS A 905 -26.48 -37.23 4.43
C LYS A 905 -25.66 -37.64 3.21
N LYS A 906 -24.34 -37.81 3.35
CA LYS A 906 -23.47 -38.45 2.36
C LYS A 906 -23.83 -39.92 2.18
N ASN A 907 -23.86 -40.69 3.27
CA ASN A 907 -24.14 -42.13 3.26
C ASN A 907 -25.57 -42.47 2.79
N SER A 908 -26.54 -41.56 2.95
CA SER A 908 -27.91 -41.70 2.47
C SER A 908 -28.17 -41.09 1.09
N SER A 909 -27.14 -40.59 0.38
CA SER A 909 -27.33 -39.84 -0.86
C SER A 909 -27.58 -40.76 -2.06
N SER A 910 -28.73 -40.60 -2.71
CA SER A 910 -29.02 -41.21 -4.03
C SER A 910 -28.63 -40.28 -5.17
N THR A 911 -28.53 -40.80 -6.40
CA THR A 911 -28.36 -39.97 -7.60
C THR A 911 -29.71 -39.49 -8.14
N SER A 912 -29.80 -38.24 -8.63
CA SER A 912 -31.05 -37.65 -9.11
C SER A 912 -30.86 -36.73 -10.33
N THR A 913 -31.09 -37.26 -11.53
CA THR A 913 -31.01 -36.53 -12.80
C THR A 913 -31.93 -35.31 -12.84
N ALA A 914 -33.14 -35.39 -12.29
CA ALA A 914 -34.09 -34.27 -12.29
C ALA A 914 -33.57 -33.07 -11.47
N ARG A 915 -32.98 -33.33 -10.29
CA ARG A 915 -32.34 -32.29 -9.48
C ARG A 915 -31.07 -31.75 -10.14
N ALA A 916 -30.29 -32.60 -10.80
CA ALA A 916 -29.10 -32.20 -11.53
C ALA A 916 -29.42 -31.24 -12.70
N VAL A 917 -30.39 -31.60 -13.55
CA VAL A 917 -30.84 -30.75 -14.67
C VAL A 917 -31.47 -29.46 -14.16
N GLY A 918 -32.34 -29.52 -13.14
CA GLY A 918 -32.97 -28.32 -12.57
C GLY A 918 -31.96 -27.32 -12.00
N PHE A 919 -30.96 -27.80 -11.25
CA PHE A 919 -29.91 -26.94 -10.70
C PHE A 919 -28.98 -26.36 -11.78
N LEU A 920 -28.59 -27.15 -12.78
CA LEU A 920 -27.76 -26.65 -13.89
C LEU A 920 -28.52 -25.66 -14.79
N ALA A 921 -29.83 -25.85 -15.01
CA ALA A 921 -30.67 -24.87 -15.70
C ALA A 921 -30.78 -23.56 -14.91
N LEU A 922 -30.96 -23.63 -13.58
CA LEU A 922 -31.00 -22.46 -12.71
C LEU A 922 -29.71 -21.64 -12.76
N LEU A 923 -28.54 -22.29 -12.64
CA LEU A 923 -27.23 -21.63 -12.79
C LEU A 923 -27.00 -21.10 -14.22
N GLY A 924 -27.35 -21.91 -15.23
CA GLY A 924 -27.16 -21.58 -16.65
C GLY A 924 -28.03 -20.43 -17.15
N LEU A 925 -29.17 -20.14 -16.49
CA LEU A 925 -30.02 -18.98 -16.77
C LEU A 925 -29.63 -17.76 -15.92
N SER A 926 -29.28 -17.96 -14.64
CA SER A 926 -28.95 -16.84 -13.75
C SER A 926 -27.61 -16.16 -14.05
N LEU A 927 -26.61 -16.89 -14.56
CA LEU A 927 -25.33 -16.30 -14.96
C LEU A 927 -25.46 -15.28 -16.12
N PRO A 928 -26.04 -15.61 -17.30
CA PRO A 928 -26.23 -14.61 -18.35
C PRO A 928 -27.22 -13.52 -17.94
N PHE A 929 -28.27 -13.84 -17.15
CA PHE A 929 -29.20 -12.83 -16.64
C PHE A 929 -28.52 -11.78 -15.77
N THR A 930 -27.70 -12.20 -14.79
CA THR A 930 -26.98 -11.25 -13.91
C THR A 930 -25.96 -10.43 -14.68
N VAL A 931 -25.20 -11.01 -15.61
CA VAL A 931 -24.27 -10.26 -16.47
C VAL A 931 -25.01 -9.20 -17.29
N VAL A 932 -26.12 -9.55 -17.95
CA VAL A 932 -26.91 -8.61 -18.77
C VAL A 932 -27.55 -7.52 -17.90
N VAL A 933 -28.24 -7.87 -16.82
CA VAL A 933 -28.92 -6.90 -15.95
C VAL A 933 -27.94 -5.91 -15.34
N HIS A 934 -26.81 -6.38 -14.81
CA HIS A 934 -25.84 -5.46 -14.21
C HIS A 934 -25.08 -4.62 -15.24
N ALA A 935 -24.86 -5.11 -16.48
CA ALA A 935 -24.31 -4.27 -17.55
C ALA A 935 -25.30 -3.16 -17.98
N LEU A 936 -26.59 -3.48 -18.16
CA LEU A 936 -27.63 -2.51 -18.50
C LEU A 936 -27.75 -1.38 -17.46
N SER A 937 -27.50 -1.70 -16.17
CA SER A 937 -27.48 -0.73 -15.07
C SER A 937 -26.30 0.26 -15.07
N VAL A 938 -25.29 0.09 -15.93
CA VAL A 938 -24.14 1.02 -15.99
C VAL A 938 -24.12 1.80 -17.31
N TYR A 939 -24.53 1.21 -18.43
CA TYR A 939 -24.66 1.92 -19.71
C TYR A 939 -25.80 2.94 -19.66
N GLU A 940 -25.46 4.23 -19.74
CA GLU A 940 -26.40 5.37 -19.70
C GLU A 940 -27.71 5.13 -20.46
N PRO A 941 -27.73 4.74 -21.77
CA PRO A 941 -28.98 4.66 -22.53
C PRO A 941 -29.94 3.54 -22.09
N THR A 942 -29.51 2.68 -21.16
CA THR A 942 -30.31 1.58 -20.60
C THR A 942 -30.49 1.65 -19.08
N THR A 943 -29.84 2.60 -18.39
CA THR A 943 -30.00 2.80 -16.94
C THR A 943 -31.45 3.09 -16.54
N CYS A 944 -32.21 3.80 -17.37
CA CYS A 944 -33.62 4.13 -17.12
C CYS A 944 -34.56 2.91 -17.14
N LEU A 945 -34.14 1.77 -17.68
CA LEU A 945 -34.98 0.57 -17.75
C LEU A 945 -35.28 0.01 -16.34
N SER A 946 -36.53 -0.37 -16.08
CA SER A 946 -36.92 -0.94 -14.79
C SER A 946 -36.19 -2.24 -14.44
N VAL A 947 -35.81 -3.05 -15.44
CA VAL A 947 -34.98 -4.24 -15.23
C VAL A 947 -33.53 -3.90 -14.82
N ALA A 948 -33.07 -2.68 -15.12
CA ALA A 948 -31.74 -2.17 -14.78
C ALA A 948 -31.73 -1.38 -13.45
N GLY A 949 -32.88 -1.15 -12.82
CA GLY A 949 -33.01 -0.33 -11.61
C GLY A 949 -33.42 1.13 -11.86
N GLY A 950 -33.84 1.49 -13.08
CA GLY A 950 -34.40 2.81 -13.39
C GLY A 950 -35.92 2.87 -13.21
N ARG A 951 -36.47 4.07 -13.17
CA ARG A 951 -37.93 4.31 -12.99
C ARG A 951 -38.78 4.11 -14.26
N GLY A 952 -38.15 3.80 -15.39
CA GLY A 952 -38.73 3.78 -16.72
C GLY A 952 -38.02 4.74 -17.67
N CYS A 953 -38.03 4.39 -18.96
CA CYS A 953 -37.75 5.28 -20.08
C CYS A 953 -39.08 5.52 -20.82
#